data_AF-A0A9D9GIJ1-F1
#
_entry.id   AF-A0A9D9GIJ1-F1
#
_cell.length_a   1.000
_cell.length_b   1.000
_cell.length_c   1.000
_cell.angle_alpha   90.00
_cell.angle_beta   90.00
_cell.angle_gamma   90.00
#
_symmetry.space_group_name_H-M   'P 1'
#
loop_
_entity.id
_entity.type
_entity.pdbx_description
1 polymer ?
#
loop_
_entity_poly.entity_id
_entity_poly.type
_entity_poly.pdbx_seq_one_letter_code
_entity_poly.pdbx_strand_id
1 'polypeptide(L)'
;MRRVFVSIIFLLGLLTSLVSCLPQLKPEIDQSDLELQNGYRISTFVTNLLWDVNGQTNFRINLQQLDGSNIYELGARCEFSKKGMKVSISIPDGISIEDGEYVITSSAFGADVLKRYKAKFESQKVTYIDDIVVNFYSDGFNGSGTMYSPYIVANASDLNYLLFCLSMDDQRGAGIYFQQIADIEWGSGGLERRSLGTESFSGFYDGGNYAIKNLTYNGAKGENDNSRGLFRVLSNGALIQNLKLDNIQISNASDTIGAVAAIVSGTVTLNNLSVSGRINGSDVLGGMVGYLGKKNNALLTVKNCKLNVTVEGAGDYIGGVAGVADGVTLEVSNTTTLSSDGSSFSADRFVLTGNRYIGGLVGIANGCSLSVDGLKLYHSSNIDNTDVFILNGNEYVGGLSGYFEAGPKSEILNSDLVLLISGSGKYVGGYFGSAKLDAAELFVKSSKFTGVVKGSERVGGVSGTLSLGNNTRVSMAGFQYESNSDLESPYRIEGKSYIGGLFGEVSGSGKQSSALSLQNVSLGANVTSVMNSEDYGYVGGIAGRVVNTKVEMQSTTIGSGTTEIKGPFKVGGLIGELENSSLDSDNNYNINNSSPVIPALKSLYCNFDGKVKPFDQKVSARYIGGGVGNVQKSAVDGLHIKADVTGTGDYTGGVFGLVCFESDLVISDCSFVGSVTGGTYTGGIVGEVQSRGKISECINYGTVSGGNNVGGVAGKMYADSDEPYVEYCVNIGNVSGAEEIGGVVGLMASGDDDWCKIRKCANYGKVSGTSTTNYTGIGGILGESTREYTNVQYCVNFGAVEGTGTSGKVCIGGVVGKIGSSSPFYTPNVSLRECANYGEVTSSSSSAYIGGVAGYLEKGIDLYEENSEIENCYNDGDISYEGDHRPGGIVGCVDLNCMTAKCINYGNIPHGNGVIGTHEGSSWEYKQIYTLEGTYYPDSKWPDDTHVFTAEQMGDSGYWGDTELDFSNVWIIKNGRPELVNCPFQYSKAPIE
;
A
#
# COMPACT_ATOMS: atom_id res chain seq x y z
N MET A 1 -20.76 -86.14 17.01
CA MET A 1 -21.35 -85.06 16.17
C MET A 1 -20.64 -83.71 16.38
N ARG A 2 -19.31 -83.73 16.33
CA ARG A 2 -18.38 -82.59 16.26
C ARG A 2 -17.25 -83.14 15.38
N ARG A 3 -17.40 -83.06 14.05
CA ARG A 3 -16.37 -83.33 13.02
C ARG A 3 -16.86 -83.19 11.57
N VAL A 4 -18.13 -82.86 11.31
CA VAL A 4 -18.67 -82.63 9.94
C VAL A 4 -18.88 -81.14 9.60
N PHE A 5 -18.86 -80.23 10.59
CA PHE A 5 -18.98 -78.78 10.34
C PHE A 5 -17.67 -78.07 9.97
N VAL A 6 -16.51 -78.75 10.07
CA VAL A 6 -15.19 -78.15 9.77
C VAL A 6 -14.77 -78.38 8.31
N SER A 7 -15.45 -79.27 7.56
CA SER A 7 -15.11 -79.55 6.15
C SER A 7 -15.86 -78.70 5.12
N ILE A 8 -16.87 -77.91 5.52
CA ILE A 8 -17.60 -77.00 4.62
C ILE A 8 -16.97 -75.61 4.55
N ILE A 9 -16.27 -75.18 5.61
CA ILE A 9 -15.59 -73.87 5.63
C ILE A 9 -14.23 -73.90 4.92
N PHE A 10 -13.57 -75.06 4.84
CA PHE A 10 -12.35 -75.22 4.02
C PHE A 10 -12.64 -75.38 2.51
N LEU A 11 -13.87 -75.73 2.11
CA LEU A 11 -14.25 -75.86 0.70
C LEU A 11 -14.69 -74.53 0.05
N LEU A 12 -15.10 -73.52 0.84
CA LEU A 12 -15.32 -72.16 0.35
C LEU A 12 -14.03 -71.34 0.23
N GLY A 13 -12.98 -71.70 0.97
CA GLY A 13 -11.67 -71.02 0.93
C GLY A 13 -10.74 -71.44 -0.21
N LEU A 14 -11.10 -72.45 -1.01
CA LEU A 14 -10.32 -72.95 -2.15
C LEU A 14 -10.92 -72.60 -3.52
N LEU A 15 -12.05 -71.88 -3.54
CA LEU A 15 -12.66 -71.36 -4.77
C LEU A 15 -12.28 -69.92 -5.10
N THR A 16 -11.54 -69.23 -4.21
CA THR A 16 -11.05 -67.86 -4.44
C THR A 16 -9.61 -67.79 -5.00
N SER A 17 -8.92 -68.92 -5.16
CA SER A 17 -7.56 -68.97 -5.73
C SER A 17 -7.48 -69.58 -7.14
N LEU A 18 -8.61 -69.75 -7.83
CA LEU A 18 -8.69 -70.30 -9.20
C LEU A 18 -9.54 -69.45 -10.17
N VAL A 19 -9.84 -68.20 -9.81
CA VAL A 19 -10.48 -67.22 -10.71
C VAL A 19 -9.46 -66.22 -11.30
N SER A 20 -8.16 -66.47 -11.17
CA SER A 20 -7.11 -65.69 -11.82
C SER A 20 -6.75 -66.15 -13.25
N CYS A 21 -7.57 -67.02 -13.86
CA CYS A 21 -7.35 -67.48 -15.24
C CYS A 21 -8.66 -67.65 -16.04
N LEU A 22 -9.71 -66.92 -15.68
CA LEU A 22 -10.80 -66.60 -16.60
C LEU A 22 -10.51 -65.20 -17.16
N PRO A 23 -10.62 -64.96 -18.48
CA PRO A 23 -10.55 -63.60 -18.98
C PRO A 23 -11.64 -62.81 -18.25
N GLN A 24 -11.25 -61.75 -17.53
CA GLN A 24 -12.19 -60.70 -17.16
C GLN A 24 -12.92 -60.33 -18.44
N LEU A 25 -14.21 -60.64 -18.52
CA LEU A 25 -15.08 -60.08 -19.55
C LEU A 25 -14.97 -58.56 -19.37
N LYS A 26 -14.18 -57.92 -20.22
CA LYS A 26 -14.17 -56.46 -20.33
C LYS A 26 -15.61 -56.02 -20.58
N PRO A 27 -16.08 -54.90 -20.00
CA PRO A 27 -17.33 -54.28 -20.42
C PRO A 27 -17.09 -53.73 -21.84
N GLU A 28 -17.26 -54.59 -22.85
CA GLU A 28 -17.15 -54.19 -24.24
C GLU A 28 -18.53 -53.70 -24.70
N ILE A 29 -18.56 -52.43 -25.09
CA ILE A 29 -19.57 -51.94 -26.02
C ILE A 29 -19.25 -52.56 -27.38
N ASP A 30 -20.22 -53.26 -27.97
CA ASP A 30 -20.16 -53.70 -29.36
C ASP A 30 -20.94 -52.67 -30.20
N GLN A 31 -20.39 -52.24 -31.35
CA GLN A 31 -21.05 -51.32 -32.30
C GLN A 31 -21.49 -49.95 -31.74
N SER A 32 -20.54 -49.07 -31.41
CA SER A 32 -20.83 -47.66 -31.08
C SER A 32 -20.92 -46.79 -32.35
N ASP A 33 -22.08 -46.19 -32.60
CA ASP A 33 -22.34 -45.39 -33.79
C ASP A 33 -23.14 -44.10 -33.50
N LEU A 34 -23.10 -43.16 -34.44
CA LEU A 34 -23.83 -41.89 -34.37
C LEU A 34 -24.50 -41.61 -35.71
N GLU A 35 -25.82 -41.61 -35.74
CA GLU A 35 -26.61 -41.36 -36.95
C GLU A 35 -27.46 -40.08 -36.81
N LEU A 36 -27.68 -39.37 -37.91
CA LEU A 36 -28.58 -38.20 -37.95
C LEU A 36 -29.97 -38.64 -38.41
N GLN A 37 -31.00 -38.39 -37.59
CA GLN A 37 -32.38 -38.74 -37.91
C GLN A 37 -33.37 -37.72 -37.32
N ASN A 38 -34.22 -37.12 -38.18
CA ASN A 38 -35.36 -36.27 -37.79
C ASN A 38 -35.04 -35.17 -36.75
N GLY A 39 -33.89 -34.48 -36.86
CA GLY A 39 -33.50 -33.40 -35.93
C GLY A 39 -32.76 -33.87 -34.67
N TYR A 40 -32.35 -35.15 -34.63
CA TYR A 40 -31.59 -35.75 -33.54
C TYR A 40 -30.34 -36.46 -34.08
N ARG A 41 -29.26 -36.40 -33.31
CA ARG A 41 -28.11 -37.30 -33.36
C ARG A 41 -28.39 -38.50 -32.46
N ILE A 42 -28.47 -39.70 -33.03
CA ILE A 42 -28.80 -40.93 -32.32
C ILE A 42 -27.51 -41.68 -32.00
N SER A 43 -27.08 -41.62 -30.74
CA SER A 43 -25.90 -42.33 -30.22
C SER A 43 -26.30 -43.75 -29.85
N THR A 44 -25.83 -44.74 -30.61
CA THR A 44 -26.27 -46.13 -30.51
C THR A 44 -25.12 -47.04 -30.10
N PHE A 45 -25.37 -47.96 -29.18
CA PHE A 45 -24.38 -48.94 -28.71
C PHE A 45 -25.04 -50.25 -28.28
N VAL A 46 -24.31 -51.36 -28.30
CA VAL A 46 -24.76 -52.65 -27.76
C VAL A 46 -23.99 -52.97 -26.49
N THR A 47 -24.71 -53.35 -25.43
CA THR A 47 -24.13 -53.70 -24.13
C THR A 47 -24.71 -55.01 -23.58
N ASN A 48 -23.91 -55.72 -22.79
CA ASN A 48 -24.35 -56.89 -22.03
C ASN A 48 -24.96 -56.50 -20.66
N LEU A 49 -24.89 -55.21 -20.29
CA LEU A 49 -25.53 -54.71 -19.08
C LEU A 49 -27.04 -54.68 -19.27
N LEU A 50 -27.77 -55.31 -18.36
CA LEU A 50 -29.22 -55.22 -18.32
C LEU A 50 -29.60 -53.87 -17.72
N TRP A 51 -30.13 -52.96 -18.55
CA TRP A 51 -30.79 -51.76 -18.07
C TRP A 51 -32.14 -52.16 -17.52
N ASP A 52 -32.31 -52.00 -16.21
CA ASP A 52 -33.59 -52.25 -15.59
C ASP A 52 -34.54 -51.10 -15.95
N VAL A 53 -35.35 -51.33 -16.98
CA VAL A 53 -36.31 -50.37 -17.54
C VAL A 53 -37.75 -50.84 -17.33
N ASN A 54 -37.97 -51.78 -16.41
CA ASN A 54 -39.28 -52.34 -16.06
C ASN A 54 -40.12 -52.78 -17.28
N GLY A 55 -39.45 -53.37 -18.29
CA GLY A 55 -40.09 -53.84 -19.53
C GLY A 55 -40.48 -52.77 -20.55
N GLN A 56 -40.15 -51.49 -20.32
CA GLN A 56 -40.39 -50.41 -21.28
C GLN A 56 -39.29 -50.38 -22.37
N THR A 57 -39.68 -50.13 -23.62
CA THR A 57 -38.73 -49.97 -24.72
C THR A 57 -38.23 -48.54 -24.87
N ASN A 58 -39.03 -47.53 -24.52
CA ASN A 58 -38.64 -46.12 -24.53
C ASN A 58 -38.69 -45.57 -23.10
N PHE A 59 -37.68 -44.80 -22.72
CA PHE A 59 -37.53 -44.27 -21.38
C PHE A 59 -36.68 -43.00 -21.42
N ARG A 60 -36.59 -42.27 -20.30
CA ARG A 60 -35.73 -41.10 -20.19
C ARG A 60 -34.45 -41.46 -19.48
N ILE A 61 -33.35 -40.83 -19.90
CA ILE A 61 -32.10 -40.88 -19.18
C ILE A 61 -31.71 -39.47 -18.75
N ASN A 62 -31.08 -39.39 -17.58
CA ASN A 62 -30.34 -38.23 -17.15
C ASN A 62 -28.86 -38.58 -17.21
N LEU A 63 -28.11 -37.81 -18.00
CA LEU A 63 -26.65 -37.88 -18.10
C LEU A 63 -26.07 -36.76 -17.26
N GLN A 64 -25.42 -37.13 -16.18
CA GLN A 64 -24.68 -36.19 -15.34
C GLN A 64 -23.19 -36.41 -15.53
N GLN A 65 -22.46 -35.39 -15.95
CA GLN A 65 -21.01 -35.48 -16.04
C GLN A 65 -20.42 -35.76 -14.65
N LEU A 66 -19.41 -36.62 -14.55
CA LEU A 66 -18.84 -37.07 -13.27
C LEU A 66 -18.23 -35.93 -12.43
N ASP A 67 -17.89 -34.80 -13.06
CA ASP A 67 -17.46 -33.56 -12.40
C ASP A 67 -18.62 -32.65 -11.97
N GLY A 68 -19.87 -33.01 -12.29
CA GLY A 68 -21.09 -32.28 -11.96
C GLY A 68 -21.39 -31.07 -12.85
N SER A 69 -20.55 -30.77 -13.85
CA SER A 69 -20.64 -29.56 -14.68
C SER A 69 -21.85 -29.51 -15.60
N ASN A 70 -22.23 -30.66 -16.19
CA ASN A 70 -23.30 -30.75 -17.19
C ASN A 70 -24.34 -31.82 -16.82
N ILE A 71 -25.61 -31.49 -17.04
CA ILE A 71 -26.75 -32.39 -16.87
C ILE A 71 -27.59 -32.36 -18.15
N TYR A 72 -27.76 -33.52 -18.79
CA TYR A 72 -28.61 -33.67 -19.97
C TYR A 72 -29.78 -34.61 -19.68
N GLU A 73 -30.99 -34.20 -20.02
CA GLU A 73 -32.17 -35.08 -20.01
C GLU A 73 -32.51 -35.48 -21.44
N LEU A 74 -32.35 -36.77 -21.75
CA LEU A 74 -32.45 -37.29 -23.11
C LEU A 74 -33.43 -38.46 -23.18
N GLY A 75 -34.02 -38.64 -24.36
CA GLY A 75 -34.79 -39.85 -24.66
C GLY A 75 -33.85 -40.99 -25.00
N ALA A 76 -34.11 -42.18 -24.46
CA ALA A 76 -33.41 -43.40 -24.81
C ALA A 76 -34.40 -44.52 -25.17
N ARG A 77 -33.96 -45.40 -26.06
CA ARG A 77 -34.68 -46.61 -26.44
C ARG A 77 -33.79 -47.83 -26.30
N CYS A 78 -34.33 -48.94 -25.83
CA CYS A 78 -33.63 -50.22 -25.81
C CYS A 78 -34.35 -51.30 -26.63
N GLU A 79 -33.55 -52.19 -27.22
CA GLU A 79 -34.02 -53.38 -27.95
C GLU A 79 -33.19 -54.60 -27.55
N PHE A 80 -33.85 -55.69 -27.17
CA PHE A 80 -33.18 -56.93 -26.80
C PHE A 80 -32.84 -57.76 -28.05
N SER A 81 -31.58 -58.16 -28.18
CA SER A 81 -31.11 -59.04 -29.24
C SER A 81 -30.36 -60.25 -28.68
N LYS A 82 -30.07 -61.26 -29.52
CA LYS A 82 -29.23 -62.41 -29.14
C LYS A 82 -27.79 -62.03 -28.76
N LYS A 83 -27.33 -60.82 -29.09
CA LYS A 83 -25.96 -60.33 -28.86
C LYS A 83 -25.83 -59.38 -27.66
N GLY A 84 -26.92 -59.09 -26.94
CA GLY A 84 -26.97 -58.07 -25.90
C GLY A 84 -28.11 -57.08 -26.13
N MET A 85 -28.20 -56.08 -25.25
CA MET A 85 -29.18 -55.00 -25.32
C MET A 85 -28.62 -53.85 -26.17
N LYS A 86 -29.31 -53.52 -27.26
CA LYS A 86 -29.00 -52.33 -28.07
C LYS A 86 -29.67 -51.12 -27.43
N VAL A 87 -28.92 -50.07 -27.16
CA VAL A 87 -29.41 -48.81 -26.59
C VAL A 87 -29.16 -47.69 -27.59
N SER A 88 -30.17 -46.86 -27.82
CA SER A 88 -30.10 -45.67 -28.68
C SER A 88 -30.50 -44.44 -27.88
N ILE A 89 -29.55 -43.53 -27.67
CA ILE A 89 -29.73 -42.25 -26.98
C ILE A 89 -30.00 -41.18 -28.03
N SER A 90 -31.11 -40.46 -27.89
CA SER A 90 -31.53 -39.40 -28.82
C SER A 90 -31.05 -38.04 -28.34
N ILE A 91 -30.06 -37.47 -29.02
CA ILE A 91 -29.46 -36.16 -28.71
C ILE A 91 -30.04 -35.11 -29.68
N PRO A 92 -30.81 -34.12 -29.24
CA PRO A 92 -31.35 -33.07 -30.12
C PRO A 92 -30.25 -32.28 -30.83
N ASP A 93 -30.47 -31.80 -32.06
CA ASP A 93 -29.45 -31.09 -32.85
C ASP A 93 -28.85 -29.85 -32.16
N GLY A 94 -29.61 -29.20 -31.27
CA GLY A 94 -29.16 -28.07 -30.45
C GLY A 94 -28.39 -28.42 -29.17
N ILE A 95 -28.23 -29.71 -28.83
CA ILE A 95 -27.51 -30.17 -27.64
C ILE A 95 -26.25 -30.93 -28.05
N SER A 96 -25.07 -30.52 -27.56
CA SER A 96 -23.81 -31.23 -27.77
C SER A 96 -23.33 -31.83 -26.46
N ILE A 97 -23.18 -33.15 -26.39
CA ILE A 97 -22.59 -33.82 -25.23
C ILE A 97 -21.07 -33.71 -25.34
N GLU A 98 -20.42 -33.11 -24.35
CA GLU A 98 -18.97 -32.98 -24.29
C GLU A 98 -18.28 -34.31 -24.00
N ASP A 99 -17.03 -34.45 -24.43
CA ASP A 99 -16.23 -35.66 -24.19
C ASP A 99 -15.92 -35.78 -22.69
N GLY A 100 -16.23 -36.93 -22.09
CA GLY A 100 -16.09 -37.10 -20.65
C GLY A 100 -16.73 -38.37 -20.11
N GLU A 101 -16.59 -38.59 -18.81
CA GLU A 101 -17.29 -39.66 -18.11
C GLU A 101 -18.56 -39.12 -17.46
N TYR A 102 -19.64 -39.89 -17.53
CA TYR A 102 -20.99 -39.52 -17.10
C TYR A 102 -21.59 -40.63 -16.23
N VAL A 103 -22.39 -40.24 -15.26
CA VAL A 103 -23.36 -41.10 -14.60
C VAL A 103 -24.67 -41.03 -15.40
N ILE A 104 -25.13 -42.18 -15.88
CA ILE A 104 -26.43 -42.34 -16.50
C ILE A 104 -27.41 -42.85 -15.44
N THR A 105 -28.54 -42.17 -15.30
CA THR A 105 -29.69 -42.66 -14.54
C THR A 105 -30.88 -42.81 -15.47
N SER A 106 -31.55 -43.97 -15.44
CA SER A 106 -32.75 -44.23 -16.23
C SER A 106 -34.02 -43.99 -15.40
N SER A 107 -35.03 -43.37 -16.00
CA SER A 107 -36.37 -43.26 -15.42
C SER A 107 -37.42 -43.76 -16.40
N ALA A 108 -38.26 -44.68 -15.94
CA ALA A 108 -39.46 -45.11 -16.64
C ALA A 108 -40.65 -44.28 -16.11
N PHE A 109 -41.55 -43.85 -17.01
CA PHE A 109 -42.67 -42.95 -16.71
C PHE A 109 -43.47 -43.34 -15.45
N GLY A 110 -43.11 -42.74 -14.30
CA GLY A 110 -43.79 -42.92 -13.01
C GLY A 110 -43.19 -43.95 -12.04
N ALA A 111 -41.99 -44.51 -12.28
CA ALA A 111 -41.28 -45.38 -11.33
C ALA A 111 -39.86 -44.85 -11.05
N ASP A 112 -39.49 -44.83 -9.76
CA ASP A 112 -38.16 -44.42 -9.28
C ASP A 112 -37.04 -45.33 -9.82
N VAL A 113 -35.86 -44.73 -10.03
CA VAL A 113 -34.69 -45.26 -10.75
C VAL A 113 -34.30 -46.69 -10.34
N LEU A 114 -34.10 -47.56 -11.33
CA LEU A 114 -33.86 -48.99 -11.12
C LEU A 114 -32.38 -49.42 -11.19
N LYS A 115 -31.47 -48.58 -11.73
CA LYS A 115 -29.99 -48.74 -11.66
C LYS A 115 -29.25 -47.51 -12.23
N ARG A 116 -27.97 -47.36 -11.89
CA ARG A 116 -27.09 -46.29 -12.42
C ARG A 116 -25.94 -46.88 -13.21
N TYR A 117 -25.52 -46.22 -14.28
CA TYR A 117 -24.42 -46.68 -15.13
C TYR A 117 -23.35 -45.61 -15.24
N LYS A 118 -22.08 -46.00 -15.25
CA LYS A 118 -20.98 -45.12 -15.63
C LYS A 118 -20.77 -45.26 -17.12
N ALA A 119 -20.80 -44.16 -17.88
CA ALA A 119 -20.59 -44.16 -19.31
C ALA A 119 -19.49 -43.16 -19.71
N LYS A 120 -18.73 -43.46 -20.76
CA LYS A 120 -17.81 -42.49 -21.38
C LYS A 120 -18.39 -42.04 -22.72
N PHE A 121 -18.47 -40.73 -22.92
CA PHE A 121 -18.80 -40.14 -24.21
C PHE A 121 -17.53 -39.62 -24.90
N GLU A 122 -17.35 -39.96 -26.17
CA GLU A 122 -16.29 -39.43 -27.05
C GLU A 122 -16.92 -39.10 -28.41
N SER A 123 -16.79 -37.85 -28.85
CA SER A 123 -17.45 -37.32 -30.04
C SER A 123 -18.96 -37.62 -30.06
N GLN A 124 -19.63 -37.41 -28.91
CA GLN A 124 -21.07 -37.70 -28.68
C GLN A 124 -21.47 -39.19 -28.76
N LYS A 125 -20.51 -40.11 -28.92
CA LYS A 125 -20.74 -41.56 -28.91
C LYS A 125 -20.47 -42.13 -27.53
N VAL A 126 -21.30 -43.08 -27.08
CA VAL A 126 -20.98 -43.87 -25.88
C VAL A 126 -19.89 -44.88 -26.24
N THR A 127 -18.69 -44.71 -25.72
CA THR A 127 -17.53 -45.58 -26.00
C THR A 127 -17.19 -46.54 -24.86
N TYR A 128 -17.72 -46.29 -23.66
CA TYR A 128 -17.64 -47.20 -22.52
C TYR A 128 -18.93 -47.13 -21.70
N ILE A 129 -19.35 -48.27 -21.13
CA ILE A 129 -20.43 -48.31 -20.15
C ILE A 129 -20.22 -49.43 -19.14
N ASP A 130 -20.51 -49.17 -17.86
CA ASP A 130 -20.45 -50.11 -16.76
C ASP A 130 -21.58 -49.88 -15.75
N ASP A 131 -21.96 -50.92 -15.00
CA ASP A 131 -22.98 -50.83 -13.94
C ASP A 131 -22.36 -50.22 -12.68
N ILE A 132 -23.00 -49.20 -12.10
CA ILE A 132 -22.61 -48.69 -10.78
C ILE A 132 -23.41 -49.50 -9.76
N VAL A 133 -22.77 -50.50 -9.15
CA VAL A 133 -23.38 -51.29 -8.08
C VAL A 133 -23.56 -50.41 -6.84
N VAL A 134 -24.71 -49.73 -6.72
CA VAL A 134 -25.06 -48.86 -5.57
C VAL A 134 -26.31 -49.41 -4.86
N ASN A 135 -26.29 -50.68 -4.45
CA ASN A 135 -27.43 -51.28 -3.74
C ASN A 135 -27.53 -50.82 -2.27
N PHE A 136 -26.49 -50.19 -1.70
CA PHE A 136 -26.46 -49.89 -0.26
C PHE A 136 -27.21 -48.62 0.16
N TYR A 137 -27.59 -47.71 -0.74
CA TYR A 137 -28.33 -46.49 -0.36
C TYR A 137 -29.85 -46.68 -0.44
N SER A 138 -30.33 -47.53 -1.35
CA SER A 138 -31.77 -47.79 -1.56
C SER A 138 -32.45 -48.53 -0.41
N ASP A 139 -31.69 -49.26 0.40
CA ASP A 139 -32.24 -50.15 1.43
C ASP A 139 -32.62 -49.42 2.73
N GLY A 140 -32.13 -48.19 2.94
CA GLY A 140 -32.34 -47.45 4.19
C GLY A 140 -32.72 -45.97 4.04
N PHE A 141 -32.94 -45.48 2.82
CA PHE A 141 -33.43 -44.12 2.57
C PHE A 141 -34.75 -44.11 1.80
N ASN A 142 -35.60 -43.12 2.08
CA ASN A 142 -36.69 -42.75 1.19
C ASN A 142 -36.15 -41.90 0.03
N GLY A 143 -36.62 -42.17 -1.18
CA GLY A 143 -36.17 -41.51 -2.43
C GLY A 143 -35.24 -42.40 -3.26
N SER A 144 -34.87 -41.94 -4.46
CA SER A 144 -33.97 -42.65 -5.39
C SER A 144 -32.58 -42.01 -5.54
N GLY A 145 -32.31 -40.99 -4.73
CA GLY A 145 -31.04 -40.25 -4.72
C GLY A 145 -30.80 -39.42 -5.98
N THR A 146 -31.86 -39.03 -6.68
CA THR A 146 -31.82 -38.16 -7.88
C THR A 146 -32.18 -36.72 -7.52
N MET A 147 -31.94 -35.76 -8.41
CA MET A 147 -32.32 -34.35 -8.16
C MET A 147 -33.83 -34.14 -7.95
N TYR A 148 -34.68 -35.02 -8.50
CA TYR A 148 -36.14 -34.94 -8.38
C TYR A 148 -36.70 -35.79 -7.24
N SER A 149 -35.95 -36.81 -6.80
CA SER A 149 -36.29 -37.73 -5.73
C SER A 149 -35.03 -38.00 -4.90
N PRO A 150 -34.56 -37.01 -4.13
CA PRO A 150 -33.33 -37.12 -3.34
C PRO A 150 -33.53 -38.10 -2.17
N TYR A 151 -32.43 -38.66 -1.67
CA TYR A 151 -32.47 -39.45 -0.45
C TYR A 151 -32.75 -38.56 0.76
N ILE A 152 -33.79 -38.88 1.51
CA ILE A 152 -34.28 -38.04 2.61
C ILE A 152 -33.50 -38.30 3.90
N VAL A 153 -32.94 -37.23 4.49
CA VAL A 153 -32.24 -37.25 5.78
C VAL A 153 -33.09 -36.51 6.82
N ALA A 154 -33.84 -37.24 7.65
CA ALA A 154 -34.81 -36.64 8.57
C ALA A 154 -34.31 -36.57 10.03
N ASN A 155 -33.31 -37.36 10.40
CA ASN A 155 -32.85 -37.48 11.79
C ASN A 155 -31.38 -37.95 11.87
N ALA A 156 -30.86 -38.08 13.09
CA ALA A 156 -29.47 -38.48 13.33
C ALA A 156 -29.15 -39.91 12.87
N SER A 157 -30.13 -40.83 12.87
CA SER A 157 -29.93 -42.19 12.36
C SER A 157 -29.76 -42.20 10.84
N ASP A 158 -30.56 -41.41 10.13
CA ASP A 158 -30.45 -41.27 8.67
C ASP A 158 -29.08 -40.66 8.28
N LEU A 159 -28.63 -39.64 9.01
CA LEU A 159 -27.31 -39.02 8.78
C LEU A 159 -26.16 -40.00 9.09
N ASN A 160 -26.25 -40.81 10.14
CA ASN A 160 -25.28 -41.86 10.40
C ASN A 160 -25.30 -42.95 9.32
N TYR A 161 -26.48 -43.29 8.81
CA TYR A 161 -26.62 -44.25 7.72
C TYR A 161 -26.00 -43.71 6.42
N LEU A 162 -26.15 -42.42 6.11
CA LEU A 162 -25.46 -41.75 5.01
C LEU A 162 -23.95 -41.95 5.11
N LEU A 163 -23.38 -41.62 6.28
CA LEU A 163 -21.94 -41.77 6.52
C LEU A 163 -21.48 -43.23 6.40
N PHE A 164 -22.29 -44.18 6.85
CA PHE A 164 -22.02 -45.60 6.66
C PHE A 164 -22.03 -46.00 5.18
N CYS A 165 -23.05 -45.60 4.40
CA CYS A 165 -23.10 -45.87 2.96
C CYS A 165 -21.90 -45.28 2.22
N LEU A 166 -21.50 -44.04 2.58
CA LEU A 166 -20.30 -43.41 2.03
C LEU A 166 -19.03 -44.20 2.33
N SER A 167 -18.93 -44.90 3.46
CA SER A 167 -17.77 -45.74 3.80
C SER A 167 -17.60 -46.93 2.84
N MET A 168 -18.72 -47.44 2.30
CA MET A 168 -18.79 -48.60 1.40
C MET A 168 -18.76 -48.22 -0.09
N ASP A 169 -19.02 -46.95 -0.41
CA ASP A 169 -19.10 -46.44 -1.78
C ASP A 169 -17.76 -45.89 -2.26
N ASP A 170 -17.15 -46.52 -3.26
CA ASP A 170 -15.89 -46.05 -3.84
C ASP A 170 -16.00 -44.68 -4.52
N GLN A 171 -17.19 -44.31 -5.00
CA GLN A 171 -17.49 -43.01 -5.61
C GLN A 171 -17.88 -41.95 -4.56
N ARG A 172 -18.04 -42.35 -3.30
CA ARG A 172 -18.29 -41.47 -2.15
C ARG A 172 -19.49 -40.53 -2.38
N GLY A 173 -20.55 -41.02 -3.01
CA GLY A 173 -21.76 -40.25 -3.26
C GLY A 173 -21.73 -39.37 -4.51
N ALA A 174 -20.77 -39.53 -5.42
CA ALA A 174 -20.75 -38.78 -6.69
C ALA A 174 -22.06 -38.95 -7.48
N GLY A 175 -22.67 -37.84 -7.91
CA GLY A 175 -23.95 -37.85 -8.63
C GLY A 175 -25.17 -38.25 -7.79
N ILE A 176 -25.05 -38.34 -6.47
CA ILE A 176 -26.16 -38.69 -5.56
C ILE A 176 -26.67 -37.45 -4.84
N TYR A 177 -27.99 -37.29 -4.77
CA TYR A 177 -28.68 -36.17 -4.13
C TYR A 177 -29.29 -36.59 -2.79
N PHE A 178 -29.04 -35.79 -1.77
CA PHE A 178 -29.54 -35.93 -0.40
C PHE A 178 -30.27 -34.65 0.01
N GLN A 179 -31.40 -34.79 0.70
CA GLN A 179 -32.20 -33.66 1.19
C GLN A 179 -32.56 -33.84 2.67
N GLN A 180 -32.20 -32.84 3.47
CA GLN A 180 -32.61 -32.75 4.86
C GLN A 180 -34.00 -32.11 4.98
N ILE A 181 -34.86 -32.69 5.82
CA ILE A 181 -36.26 -32.25 5.98
C ILE A 181 -36.63 -31.82 7.40
N ALA A 182 -35.69 -31.88 8.35
CA ALA A 182 -35.89 -31.48 9.74
C ALA A 182 -34.57 -31.09 10.41
N ASP A 183 -34.63 -30.38 11.54
CA ASP A 183 -33.46 -30.19 12.40
C ASP A 183 -32.98 -31.54 12.96
N ILE A 184 -31.67 -31.77 12.92
CA ILE A 184 -31.02 -33.00 13.38
C ILE A 184 -30.23 -32.70 14.66
N GLU A 185 -30.58 -33.37 15.75
CA GLU A 185 -29.88 -33.27 17.03
C GLU A 185 -28.77 -34.32 17.12
N TRP A 186 -27.50 -33.91 17.18
CA TRP A 186 -26.37 -34.83 17.25
C TRP A 186 -26.12 -35.29 18.69
N GLY A 187 -26.47 -36.55 19.00
CA GLY A 187 -25.95 -37.26 20.19
C GLY A 187 -26.66 -37.02 21.53
N SER A 188 -27.97 -37.26 21.63
CA SER A 188 -28.70 -37.25 22.92
C SER A 188 -28.55 -38.53 23.77
N GLY A 189 -27.66 -39.47 23.40
CA GLY A 189 -27.46 -40.76 24.08
C GLY A 189 -26.07 -40.92 24.68
N GLY A 190 -26.00 -41.14 26.00
CA GLY A 190 -24.75 -41.13 26.77
C GLY A 190 -23.75 -42.26 26.51
N LEU A 191 -22.54 -41.97 27.01
CA LEU A 191 -21.32 -42.81 27.18
C LEU A 191 -20.29 -42.77 26.01
N GLU A 192 -19.16 -42.15 26.34
CA GLU A 192 -17.86 -42.06 25.61
C GLU A 192 -17.84 -41.21 24.31
N ARG A 193 -17.68 -39.90 24.47
CA ARG A 193 -17.66 -38.85 23.42
C ARG A 193 -16.47 -38.96 22.44
N ARG A 194 -16.50 -39.93 21.53
CA ARG A 194 -15.74 -39.91 20.27
C ARG A 194 -16.67 -40.25 19.09
N SER A 195 -17.43 -39.30 18.57
CA SER A 195 -18.08 -39.53 17.27
C SER A 195 -18.36 -38.24 16.51
N LEU A 196 -17.39 -37.85 15.68
CA LEU A 196 -17.64 -37.30 14.34
C LEU A 196 -17.48 -38.50 13.39
N GLY A 197 -18.57 -38.93 12.74
CA GLY A 197 -18.47 -39.92 11.66
C GLY A 197 -17.92 -39.23 10.42
N THR A 198 -16.66 -39.48 10.08
CA THR A 198 -16.00 -38.72 9.01
C THR A 198 -15.71 -39.60 7.82
N GLU A 199 -16.54 -39.48 6.78
CA GLU A 199 -16.26 -40.09 5.47
C GLU A 199 -16.09 -39.07 4.37
N SER A 200 -15.50 -39.50 3.26
CA SER A 200 -15.37 -38.65 2.07
C SER A 200 -16.72 -38.50 1.38
N PHE A 201 -16.95 -37.36 0.73
CA PHE A 201 -18.20 -37.01 0.07
C PHE A 201 -17.97 -36.27 -1.25
N SER A 202 -18.67 -36.69 -2.30
CA SER A 202 -18.61 -36.14 -3.66
C SER A 202 -20.01 -35.80 -4.21
N GLY A 203 -21.05 -35.87 -3.38
CA GLY A 203 -22.46 -35.74 -3.80
C GLY A 203 -23.06 -34.35 -3.59
N PHE A 204 -24.40 -34.30 -3.65
CA PHE A 204 -25.21 -33.10 -3.44
C PHE A 204 -25.97 -33.23 -2.13
N TYR A 205 -25.74 -32.34 -1.17
CA TYR A 205 -26.47 -32.30 0.09
C TYR A 205 -27.20 -30.96 0.24
N ASP A 206 -28.53 -30.99 0.19
CA ASP A 206 -29.39 -29.84 0.48
C ASP A 206 -29.94 -29.92 1.91
N GLY A 207 -29.51 -29.00 2.76
CA GLY A 207 -29.92 -28.91 4.16
C GLY A 207 -31.34 -28.39 4.37
N GLY A 208 -32.02 -27.87 3.34
CA GLY A 208 -33.40 -27.35 3.47
C GLY A 208 -33.56 -26.15 4.43
N ASN A 209 -32.47 -25.46 4.76
CA ASN A 209 -32.31 -24.45 5.83
C ASN A 209 -32.48 -24.97 7.27
N TYR A 210 -32.50 -26.29 7.45
CA TYR A 210 -32.51 -26.95 8.74
C TYR A 210 -31.11 -26.99 9.37
N ALA A 211 -31.06 -27.23 10.68
CA ALA A 211 -29.84 -27.28 11.45
C ALA A 211 -29.40 -28.71 11.77
N ILE A 212 -28.10 -28.97 11.73
CA ILE A 212 -27.46 -30.06 12.48
C ILE A 212 -26.89 -29.43 13.74
N LYS A 213 -27.43 -29.81 14.91
CA LYS A 213 -27.16 -29.18 16.21
C LYS A 213 -26.20 -30.00 17.05
N ASN A 214 -25.38 -29.32 17.83
CA ASN A 214 -24.56 -29.91 18.91
C ASN A 214 -23.57 -30.98 18.45
N LEU A 215 -23.07 -30.83 17.22
CA LEU A 215 -22.03 -31.69 16.63
C LEU A 215 -20.77 -31.67 17.51
N THR A 216 -20.57 -32.73 18.30
CA THR A 216 -19.53 -32.75 19.36
C THR A 216 -18.41 -33.74 19.03
N TYR A 217 -17.17 -33.27 19.13
CA TYR A 217 -15.96 -34.07 19.00
C TYR A 217 -15.00 -33.79 20.15
N ASN A 218 -14.57 -34.83 20.86
CA ASN A 218 -13.52 -34.71 21.87
C ASN A 218 -12.36 -35.66 21.51
N GLY A 219 -11.28 -35.07 21.00
CA GLY A 219 -10.12 -35.82 20.55
C GLY A 219 -9.27 -36.38 21.67
N ALA A 220 -8.44 -37.38 21.33
CA ALA A 220 -7.68 -38.18 22.30
C ALA A 220 -6.17 -37.89 22.37
N LYS A 221 -5.69 -36.82 21.72
CA LYS A 221 -4.26 -36.46 21.63
C LYS A 221 -3.35 -37.61 21.15
N GLY A 222 -3.75 -38.35 20.11
CA GLY A 222 -2.95 -39.44 19.53
C GLY A 222 -2.99 -39.46 17.99
N GLU A 223 -1.98 -40.06 17.35
CA GLU A 223 -1.72 -40.00 15.89
C GLU A 223 -2.87 -40.51 14.99
N ASN A 224 -3.78 -41.34 15.52
CA ASN A 224 -4.92 -41.88 14.76
C ASN A 224 -6.15 -40.94 14.76
N ASP A 225 -5.99 -39.73 15.30
CA ASP A 225 -7.08 -38.78 15.49
C ASP A 225 -6.99 -37.53 14.62
N ASN A 226 -6.88 -37.75 13.32
CA ASN A 226 -6.70 -36.70 12.33
C ASN A 226 -7.93 -36.51 11.43
N SER A 227 -7.96 -35.35 10.77
CA SER A 227 -8.89 -35.02 9.69
C SER A 227 -10.38 -35.15 10.09
N ARG A 228 -10.87 -34.22 10.91
CA ARG A 228 -12.27 -34.22 11.39
C ARG A 228 -13.12 -33.06 10.84
N GLY A 229 -14.40 -33.35 10.63
CA GLY A 229 -15.48 -32.45 10.21
C GLY A 229 -16.77 -33.23 9.98
N LEU A 230 -17.87 -32.59 9.55
CA LEU A 230 -19.08 -33.33 9.12
C LEU A 230 -18.72 -34.37 8.05
N PHE A 231 -17.84 -34.00 7.12
CA PHE A 231 -17.18 -34.92 6.19
C PHE A 231 -15.66 -34.94 6.44
N ARG A 232 -15.01 -36.05 6.11
CA ARG A 232 -13.54 -36.13 6.15
C ARG A 232 -12.92 -35.37 4.99
N VAL A 233 -13.41 -35.63 3.78
CA VAL A 233 -12.91 -35.04 2.54
C VAL A 233 -14.10 -34.65 1.67
N LEU A 234 -14.12 -33.43 1.16
CA LEU A 234 -14.99 -33.06 0.04
C LEU A 234 -14.21 -33.23 -1.25
N SER A 235 -14.70 -34.10 -2.11
CA SER A 235 -14.08 -34.44 -3.39
C SER A 235 -14.72 -33.68 -4.55
N ASN A 236 -14.14 -33.83 -5.73
CA ASN A 236 -14.64 -33.20 -6.96
C ASN A 236 -16.15 -33.41 -7.18
N GLY A 237 -16.87 -32.33 -7.45
CA GLY A 237 -18.32 -32.31 -7.67
C GLY A 237 -19.17 -32.13 -6.41
N ALA A 238 -18.58 -32.14 -5.21
CA ALA A 238 -19.34 -31.98 -3.98
C ALA A 238 -20.03 -30.60 -3.88
N LEU A 239 -21.33 -30.61 -3.60
CA LEU A 239 -22.13 -29.43 -3.29
C LEU A 239 -22.84 -29.62 -1.94
N ILE A 240 -22.61 -28.69 -1.01
CA ILE A 240 -23.37 -28.62 0.24
C ILE A 240 -24.06 -27.26 0.28
N GLN A 241 -25.39 -27.27 0.45
CA GLN A 241 -26.16 -26.04 0.44
C GLN A 241 -27.26 -25.98 1.49
N ASN A 242 -27.70 -24.75 1.82
CA ASN A 242 -28.84 -24.47 2.68
C ASN A 242 -28.77 -25.19 4.04
N LEU A 243 -27.61 -25.24 4.68
CA LEU A 243 -27.40 -26.02 5.89
C LEU A 243 -26.88 -25.15 7.02
N LYS A 244 -27.45 -25.31 8.22
CA LYS A 244 -26.92 -24.70 9.44
C LYS A 244 -26.18 -25.77 10.23
N LEU A 245 -24.91 -25.55 10.53
CA LEU A 245 -24.19 -26.30 11.55
C LEU A 245 -24.20 -25.46 12.81
N ASP A 246 -25.09 -25.80 13.74
CA ASP A 246 -25.39 -24.97 14.90
C ASP A 246 -24.76 -25.55 16.17
N ASN A 247 -23.97 -24.73 16.85
CA ASN A 247 -23.27 -25.08 18.08
C ASN A 247 -22.36 -26.33 17.93
N ILE A 248 -21.47 -26.30 16.95
CA ILE A 248 -20.39 -27.30 16.82
C ILE A 248 -19.45 -27.18 18.04
N GLN A 249 -19.01 -28.31 18.59
CA GLN A 249 -18.11 -28.36 19.74
C GLN A 249 -16.99 -29.35 19.47
N ILE A 250 -15.87 -28.88 18.92
CA ILE A 250 -14.67 -29.69 18.67
C ILE A 250 -13.60 -29.30 19.69
N SER A 251 -13.05 -30.27 20.42
CA SER A 251 -11.97 -30.06 21.39
C SER A 251 -10.88 -31.14 21.28
N ASN A 252 -9.63 -30.80 21.63
CA ASN A 252 -8.48 -31.72 21.68
C ASN A 252 -8.16 -32.45 20.37
N ALA A 253 -8.47 -31.85 19.22
CA ALA A 253 -8.15 -32.42 17.92
C ALA A 253 -6.68 -32.14 17.49
N SER A 254 -6.01 -33.10 16.86
CA SER A 254 -4.53 -33.11 16.76
C SER A 254 -3.91 -32.96 15.36
N ASP A 255 -4.67 -32.60 14.32
CA ASP A 255 -4.15 -32.41 12.95
C ASP A 255 -5.01 -31.38 12.18
N THR A 256 -5.81 -31.83 11.20
CA THR A 256 -6.58 -30.98 10.29
C THR A 256 -8.06 -31.00 10.66
N ILE A 257 -8.66 -29.84 10.88
CA ILE A 257 -10.06 -29.72 11.34
C ILE A 257 -10.81 -28.65 10.57
N GLY A 258 -12.02 -28.98 10.15
CA GLY A 258 -13.01 -28.02 9.71
C GLY A 258 -14.42 -28.45 10.05
N ALA A 259 -15.32 -27.51 10.34
CA ALA A 259 -16.70 -27.81 10.69
C ALA A 259 -17.44 -28.65 9.63
N VAL A 260 -17.33 -28.23 8.37
CA VAL A 260 -17.97 -28.88 7.23
C VAL A 260 -17.11 -30.04 6.76
N ALA A 261 -15.81 -29.82 6.59
CA ALA A 261 -14.89 -30.88 6.22
C ALA A 261 -13.47 -30.65 6.70
N ALA A 262 -12.71 -31.72 6.90
CA ALA A 262 -11.29 -31.55 7.19
C ALA A 262 -10.50 -31.13 5.94
N ILE A 263 -10.76 -31.75 4.79
CA ILE A 263 -9.99 -31.55 3.56
C ILE A 263 -10.92 -31.31 2.38
N VAL A 264 -10.51 -30.44 1.45
CA VAL A 264 -11.10 -30.34 0.11
C VAL A 264 -10.08 -30.80 -0.93
N SER A 265 -10.49 -31.72 -1.81
CA SER A 265 -9.69 -32.25 -2.91
C SER A 265 -10.52 -32.34 -4.20
N GLY A 266 -10.55 -31.25 -4.97
CA GLY A 266 -11.29 -31.14 -6.24
C GLY A 266 -12.06 -29.82 -6.31
N THR A 267 -13.02 -29.74 -7.24
CA THR A 267 -13.95 -28.61 -7.34
C THR A 267 -15.14 -28.81 -6.40
N VAL A 268 -15.31 -27.93 -5.43
CA VAL A 268 -16.31 -28.04 -4.35
C VAL A 268 -17.04 -26.71 -4.17
N THR A 269 -18.36 -26.77 -3.94
CA THR A 269 -19.18 -25.60 -3.62
C THR A 269 -19.85 -25.72 -2.25
N LEU A 270 -19.71 -24.67 -1.45
CA LEU A 270 -20.42 -24.45 -0.18
C LEU A 270 -21.31 -23.22 -0.34
N ASN A 271 -22.64 -23.40 -0.31
CA ASN A 271 -23.59 -22.34 -0.64
C ASN A 271 -24.64 -22.14 0.47
N ASN A 272 -24.84 -20.91 0.93
CA ASN A 272 -25.87 -20.61 1.93
C ASN A 272 -25.73 -21.48 3.19
N LEU A 273 -24.51 -21.55 3.72
CA LEU A 273 -24.20 -22.27 4.96
C LEU A 273 -24.12 -21.30 6.13
N SER A 274 -24.60 -21.71 7.31
CA SER A 274 -24.36 -21.00 8.56
C SER A 274 -23.62 -21.90 9.52
N VAL A 275 -22.40 -21.53 9.90
CA VAL A 275 -21.56 -22.34 10.79
C VAL A 275 -21.36 -21.60 12.10
N SER A 276 -21.73 -22.23 13.22
CA SER A 276 -21.55 -21.69 14.56
C SER A 276 -20.98 -22.72 15.52
N GLY A 277 -20.26 -22.26 16.55
CA GLY A 277 -19.71 -23.12 17.59
C GLY A 277 -18.25 -22.83 17.92
N ARG A 278 -17.59 -23.77 18.61
CA ARG A 278 -16.19 -23.68 19.02
C ARG A 278 -15.38 -24.84 18.44
N ILE A 279 -14.21 -24.51 17.90
CA ILE A 279 -13.21 -25.45 17.42
C ILE A 279 -11.92 -25.21 18.20
N ASN A 280 -11.46 -26.26 18.89
CA ASN A 280 -10.19 -26.26 19.60
C ASN A 280 -9.31 -27.44 19.17
N GLY A 281 -8.12 -27.13 18.66
CA GLY A 281 -7.15 -28.11 18.19
C GLY A 281 -5.71 -27.57 18.18
N SER A 282 -4.78 -28.32 17.59
CA SER A 282 -3.34 -28.05 17.76
C SER A 282 -2.53 -27.78 16.49
N ASP A 283 -3.11 -27.83 15.28
CA ASP A 283 -2.33 -27.65 14.04
C ASP A 283 -3.07 -26.83 12.96
N VAL A 284 -3.88 -27.47 12.11
CA VAL A 284 -4.58 -26.83 10.98
C VAL A 284 -6.07 -26.73 11.27
N LEU A 285 -6.56 -25.52 11.56
CA LEU A 285 -7.93 -25.27 11.97
C LEU A 285 -8.62 -24.27 11.03
N GLY A 286 -9.69 -24.72 10.38
CA GLY A 286 -10.57 -23.85 9.62
C GLY A 286 -11.97 -23.83 10.19
N GLY A 287 -12.62 -22.67 10.16
CA GLY A 287 -13.99 -22.54 10.60
C GLY A 287 -14.98 -23.36 9.75
N MET A 288 -14.70 -23.55 8.46
CA MET A 288 -15.49 -24.42 7.57
C MET A 288 -14.69 -25.64 7.12
N VAL A 289 -13.47 -25.42 6.60
CA VAL A 289 -12.62 -26.45 5.99
C VAL A 289 -11.23 -26.39 6.60
N GLY A 290 -10.62 -27.51 7.00
CA GLY A 290 -9.24 -27.47 7.52
C GLY A 290 -8.21 -27.10 6.45
N TYR A 291 -8.10 -27.92 5.40
CA TYR A 291 -7.05 -27.81 4.39
C TYR A 291 -7.60 -27.88 2.97
N LEU A 292 -7.19 -26.94 2.12
CA LEU A 292 -7.42 -26.93 0.68
C LEU A 292 -6.12 -27.27 -0.07
N GLY A 293 -6.15 -28.26 -0.97
CA GLY A 293 -5.04 -28.48 -1.91
C GLY A 293 -4.09 -29.64 -1.62
N LYS A 294 -4.44 -30.64 -0.78
CA LYS A 294 -3.61 -31.87 -0.62
C LYS A 294 -3.41 -32.65 -1.93
N LYS A 295 -4.12 -32.28 -3.00
CA LYS A 295 -3.93 -32.72 -4.39
C LYS A 295 -4.00 -31.47 -5.30
N ASN A 296 -3.13 -31.40 -6.31
CA ASN A 296 -2.99 -30.23 -7.21
C ASN A 296 -4.33 -29.78 -7.83
N ASN A 297 -4.52 -28.46 -7.93
CA ASN A 297 -5.62 -27.77 -8.64
C ASN A 297 -7.04 -27.91 -8.05
N ALA A 298 -7.18 -27.96 -6.72
CA ALA A 298 -8.51 -27.86 -6.11
C ALA A 298 -9.11 -26.43 -6.24
N LEU A 299 -10.44 -26.35 -6.34
CA LEU A 299 -11.23 -25.12 -6.33
C LEU A 299 -12.28 -25.22 -5.23
N LEU A 300 -12.31 -24.26 -4.31
CA LEU A 300 -13.41 -24.11 -3.36
C LEU A 300 -14.15 -22.81 -3.63
N THR A 301 -15.45 -22.91 -3.87
CA THR A 301 -16.36 -21.77 -3.94
C THR A 301 -17.21 -21.73 -2.66
N VAL A 302 -17.07 -20.66 -1.87
CA VAL A 302 -17.89 -20.38 -0.68
C VAL A 302 -18.77 -19.16 -0.97
N LYS A 303 -20.09 -19.33 -0.98
CA LYS A 303 -21.01 -18.25 -1.35
C LYS A 303 -22.20 -18.12 -0.40
N ASN A 304 -22.56 -16.89 -0.07
CA ASN A 304 -23.72 -16.56 0.78
C ASN A 304 -23.65 -17.18 2.19
N CYS A 305 -22.44 -17.38 2.73
CA CYS A 305 -22.25 -18.09 3.99
C CYS A 305 -22.20 -17.15 5.20
N LYS A 306 -22.54 -17.69 6.38
CA LYS A 306 -22.41 -17.01 7.68
C LYS A 306 -21.39 -17.73 8.55
N LEU A 307 -20.40 -16.98 9.03
CA LEU A 307 -19.31 -17.47 9.87
C LEU A 307 -19.48 -16.93 11.29
N ASN A 308 -19.74 -17.82 12.23
CA ASN A 308 -19.96 -17.47 13.63
C ASN A 308 -19.27 -18.49 14.54
N VAL A 309 -18.00 -18.74 14.25
CA VAL A 309 -17.16 -19.74 14.90
C VAL A 309 -16.07 -19.11 15.76
N THR A 310 -15.83 -19.71 16.92
CA THR A 310 -14.63 -19.46 17.74
C THR A 310 -13.62 -20.55 17.41
N VAL A 311 -12.46 -20.17 16.87
CA VAL A 311 -11.37 -21.11 16.58
C VAL A 311 -10.17 -20.74 17.44
N GLU A 312 -9.80 -21.65 18.33
CA GLU A 312 -8.70 -21.44 19.26
C GLU A 312 -7.76 -22.62 19.20
N GLY A 313 -6.47 -22.38 19.02
CA GLY A 313 -5.52 -23.48 19.02
C GLY A 313 -4.15 -23.06 19.49
N ALA A 314 -3.40 -24.02 20.00
CA ALA A 314 -1.94 -23.88 20.13
C ALA A 314 -1.24 -24.01 18.76
N GLY A 315 -1.99 -24.31 17.70
CA GLY A 315 -1.51 -24.51 16.34
C GLY A 315 -1.14 -23.23 15.61
N ASP A 316 -0.54 -23.42 14.44
CA ASP A 316 0.05 -22.38 13.61
C ASP A 316 -0.80 -22.01 12.39
N TYR A 317 -1.93 -22.66 12.09
CA TYR A 317 -2.69 -22.35 10.86
C TYR A 317 -4.17 -22.24 11.16
N ILE A 318 -4.65 -21.01 11.36
CA ILE A 318 -6.03 -20.76 11.78
C ILE A 318 -6.72 -19.82 10.80
N GLY A 319 -7.87 -20.25 10.27
CA GLY A 319 -8.73 -19.34 9.50
C GLY A 319 -10.24 -19.53 9.66
N GLY A 320 -11.00 -18.47 9.40
CA GLY A 320 -12.46 -18.49 9.55
C GLY A 320 -13.17 -19.34 8.50
N VAL A 321 -12.60 -19.47 7.30
CA VAL A 321 -13.06 -20.43 6.27
C VAL A 321 -12.10 -21.61 6.21
N ALA A 322 -10.81 -21.35 5.98
CA ALA A 322 -9.79 -22.38 5.79
C ALA A 322 -8.58 -22.20 6.70
N GLY A 323 -7.99 -23.28 7.22
CA GLY A 323 -6.69 -23.20 7.88
C GLY A 323 -5.56 -22.97 6.86
N VAL A 324 -5.55 -23.79 5.80
CA VAL A 324 -4.54 -23.76 4.72
C VAL A 324 -5.22 -23.79 3.35
N ALA A 325 -4.71 -23.02 2.40
CA ALA A 325 -4.99 -23.12 0.97
C ALA A 325 -3.67 -23.14 0.18
N ASP A 326 -3.30 -24.28 -0.40
CA ASP A 326 -1.97 -24.48 -1.01
C ASP A 326 -2.06 -24.89 -2.49
N GLY A 327 -1.63 -24.00 -3.40
CA GLY A 327 -1.61 -24.23 -4.85
C GLY A 327 -3.01 -24.38 -5.49
N VAL A 328 -3.97 -23.59 -5.03
CA VAL A 328 -5.42 -23.74 -5.30
C VAL A 328 -6.08 -22.42 -5.70
N THR A 329 -7.35 -22.51 -6.10
CA THR A 329 -8.24 -21.34 -6.21
C THR A 329 -9.25 -21.35 -5.06
N LEU A 330 -9.41 -20.20 -4.39
CA LEU A 330 -10.43 -19.98 -3.37
C LEU A 330 -11.28 -18.78 -3.76
N GLU A 331 -12.57 -19.03 -3.97
CA GLU A 331 -13.56 -18.01 -4.29
C GLU A 331 -14.51 -17.83 -3.12
N VAL A 332 -14.61 -16.60 -2.60
CA VAL A 332 -15.49 -16.28 -1.46
C VAL A 332 -16.36 -15.09 -1.81
N SER A 333 -17.67 -15.31 -1.86
CA SER A 333 -18.63 -14.26 -2.20
C SER A 333 -19.75 -14.12 -1.15
N ASN A 334 -20.13 -12.88 -0.85
CA ASN A 334 -21.26 -12.56 0.04
C ASN A 334 -21.23 -13.31 1.38
N THR A 335 -20.04 -13.54 1.92
CA THR A 335 -19.85 -14.24 3.20
C THR A 335 -19.75 -13.22 4.32
N THR A 336 -20.36 -13.49 5.48
CA THR A 336 -20.43 -12.51 6.55
C THR A 336 -20.40 -13.09 7.96
N THR A 337 -19.96 -12.30 8.94
CA THR A 337 -20.14 -12.57 10.37
C THR A 337 -21.34 -11.82 10.96
N LEU A 338 -22.17 -11.17 10.14
CA LEU A 338 -23.36 -10.45 10.61
C LEU A 338 -24.58 -11.38 10.76
N SER A 339 -25.42 -11.02 11.73
CA SER A 339 -26.75 -11.57 11.93
C SER A 339 -27.71 -11.21 10.78
N SER A 340 -28.82 -11.93 10.64
CA SER A 340 -29.84 -11.69 9.61
C SER A 340 -30.47 -10.29 9.68
N ASP A 341 -30.46 -9.66 10.86
CA ASP A 341 -30.94 -8.28 11.07
C ASP A 341 -29.86 -7.22 10.78
N GLY A 342 -28.67 -7.63 10.33
CA GLY A 342 -27.54 -6.74 10.06
C GLY A 342 -26.76 -6.31 11.30
N SER A 343 -27.15 -6.76 12.50
CA SER A 343 -26.36 -6.57 13.71
C SER A 343 -25.18 -7.53 13.76
N SER A 344 -24.13 -7.17 14.47
CA SER A 344 -23.05 -8.10 14.80
C SER A 344 -23.49 -9.04 15.91
N PHE A 345 -23.11 -10.32 15.82
CA PHE A 345 -23.35 -11.26 16.91
C PHE A 345 -22.60 -10.83 18.18
N SER A 346 -23.03 -11.33 19.36
CA SER A 346 -22.36 -11.05 20.64
C SER A 346 -20.83 -11.28 20.55
N ALA A 347 -20.05 -10.46 21.25
CA ALA A 347 -18.59 -10.36 21.13
C ALA A 347 -17.82 -11.70 21.05
N ASP A 348 -18.33 -12.77 21.66
CA ASP A 348 -17.62 -14.06 21.76
C ASP A 348 -17.71 -14.97 20.52
N ARG A 349 -18.43 -14.60 19.46
CA ARG A 349 -18.85 -15.60 18.44
C ARG A 349 -18.08 -15.61 17.11
N PHE A 350 -17.15 -14.69 16.87
CA PHE A 350 -16.14 -14.84 15.81
C PHE A 350 -14.79 -14.38 16.36
N VAL A 351 -14.03 -15.35 16.86
CA VAL A 351 -12.73 -15.12 17.52
C VAL A 351 -11.77 -16.19 17.02
N LEU A 352 -10.63 -15.77 16.47
CA LEU A 352 -9.57 -16.63 15.98
C LEU A 352 -8.30 -16.34 16.79
N THR A 353 -7.85 -17.31 17.58
CA THR A 353 -6.66 -17.16 18.42
C THR A 353 -5.71 -18.33 18.19
N GLY A 354 -4.47 -18.01 17.83
CA GLY A 354 -3.43 -18.98 17.51
C GLY A 354 -2.04 -18.53 17.90
N ASN A 355 -1.02 -19.26 17.45
CA ASN A 355 0.37 -18.85 17.58
C ASN A 355 0.87 -18.13 16.33
N ARG A 356 0.87 -18.80 15.17
CA ARG A 356 1.26 -18.21 13.87
C ARG A 356 0.13 -18.36 12.85
N TYR A 357 0.28 -17.69 11.70
CA TYR A 357 -0.60 -17.72 10.52
C TYR A 357 -2.11 -17.74 10.83
N ILE A 358 -2.59 -16.60 11.33
CA ILE A 358 -4.00 -16.38 11.68
C ILE A 358 -4.62 -15.45 10.66
N GLY A 359 -5.67 -15.92 9.99
CA GLY A 359 -6.42 -15.17 8.99
C GLY A 359 -7.91 -15.15 9.29
N GLY A 360 -8.59 -14.02 9.16
CA GLY A 360 -10.06 -14.01 9.26
C GLY A 360 -10.74 -14.90 8.20
N LEU A 361 -10.11 -15.11 7.04
CA LEU A 361 -10.58 -16.03 6.01
C LEU A 361 -9.74 -17.31 5.94
N VAL A 362 -8.43 -17.18 5.71
CA VAL A 362 -7.50 -18.30 5.52
C VAL A 362 -6.27 -18.10 6.39
N GLY A 363 -5.83 -19.09 7.18
CA GLY A 363 -4.58 -18.94 7.95
C GLY A 363 -3.36 -18.70 7.06
N ILE A 364 -3.12 -19.63 6.13
CA ILE A 364 -2.08 -19.55 5.10
C ILE A 364 -2.65 -19.81 3.71
N ALA A 365 -2.36 -18.93 2.77
CA ALA A 365 -2.72 -19.06 1.36
C ALA A 365 -1.42 -19.05 0.54
N ASN A 366 -0.94 -20.23 0.13
CA ASN A 366 0.33 -20.42 -0.56
C ASN A 366 0.10 -20.68 -2.06
N GLY A 367 0.66 -19.85 -2.94
CA GLY A 367 0.41 -19.92 -4.39
C GLY A 367 -1.09 -19.90 -4.76
N CYS A 368 -1.91 -19.25 -3.93
CA CYS A 368 -3.38 -19.34 -4.01
C CYS A 368 -3.95 -18.20 -4.85
N SER A 369 -4.79 -18.52 -5.83
CA SER A 369 -5.61 -17.50 -6.52
C SER A 369 -6.83 -17.20 -5.67
N LEU A 370 -6.81 -16.07 -4.97
CA LEU A 370 -7.82 -15.67 -4.01
C LEU A 370 -8.76 -14.64 -4.65
N SER A 371 -10.04 -14.99 -4.83
CA SER A 371 -11.09 -14.06 -5.26
C SER A 371 -12.09 -13.85 -4.11
N VAL A 372 -12.21 -12.60 -3.65
CA VAL A 372 -13.10 -12.21 -2.55
C VAL A 372 -14.01 -11.09 -3.02
N ASP A 373 -15.32 -11.27 -2.93
CA ASP A 373 -16.31 -10.25 -3.31
C ASP A 373 -17.44 -10.12 -2.27
N GLY A 374 -17.70 -8.91 -1.79
CA GLY A 374 -18.79 -8.68 -0.84
C GLY A 374 -18.57 -9.33 0.53
N LEU A 375 -17.32 -9.55 0.95
CA LEU A 375 -16.99 -10.11 2.26
C LEU A 375 -17.25 -9.08 3.36
N LYS A 376 -17.95 -9.48 4.42
CA LYS A 376 -18.26 -8.62 5.57
C LYS A 376 -17.87 -9.27 6.89
N LEU A 377 -16.66 -9.00 7.37
CA LEU A 377 -16.20 -9.47 8.68
C LEU A 377 -16.33 -8.34 9.71
N TYR A 378 -17.33 -8.43 10.57
CA TYR A 378 -17.69 -7.43 11.57
C TYR A 378 -17.61 -7.99 12.99
N HIS A 379 -17.19 -7.14 13.91
CA HIS A 379 -17.25 -7.39 15.35
C HIS A 379 -18.11 -6.33 16.08
N SER A 380 -18.75 -6.74 17.18
CA SER A 380 -19.76 -5.95 17.93
C SER A 380 -19.22 -5.02 19.01
N SER A 381 -17.92 -5.04 19.32
CA SER A 381 -17.42 -4.20 20.40
C SER A 381 -17.46 -2.72 20.05
N ASN A 382 -17.78 -1.93 21.07
CA ASN A 382 -17.42 -0.53 21.10
C ASN A 382 -15.89 -0.47 20.93
N ILE A 383 -15.40 0.10 19.82
CA ILE A 383 -13.96 0.17 19.47
C ILE A 383 -13.14 0.81 20.61
N ASP A 384 -13.82 1.51 21.52
CA ASP A 384 -13.31 2.09 22.76
C ASP A 384 -12.74 1.06 23.76
N ASN A 385 -13.15 -0.22 23.73
CA ASN A 385 -12.60 -1.24 24.64
C ASN A 385 -11.44 -2.00 23.97
N THR A 386 -10.25 -1.42 24.11
CA THR A 386 -9.03 -1.77 23.34
C THR A 386 -8.31 -3.06 23.75
N ASP A 387 -8.84 -3.81 24.72
CA ASP A 387 -8.16 -4.97 25.32
C ASP A 387 -8.66 -6.33 24.80
N VAL A 388 -9.70 -6.35 23.96
CA VAL A 388 -10.25 -7.58 23.38
C VAL A 388 -9.99 -7.61 21.88
N PHE A 389 -8.98 -8.38 21.47
CA PHE A 389 -8.65 -8.63 20.06
C PHE A 389 -9.31 -9.91 19.57
N ILE A 390 -9.94 -9.86 18.41
CA ILE A 390 -10.66 -11.01 17.84
C ILE A 390 -9.79 -11.86 16.92
N LEU A 391 -8.77 -11.24 16.31
CA LEU A 391 -7.70 -11.96 15.63
C LEU A 391 -6.44 -11.74 16.45
N ASN A 392 -6.03 -12.79 17.15
CA ASN A 392 -4.92 -12.72 18.08
C ASN A 392 -3.88 -13.81 17.79
N GLY A 393 -2.62 -13.40 17.74
CA GLY A 393 -1.50 -14.27 17.44
C GLY A 393 -0.17 -13.74 17.92
N ASN A 394 0.88 -14.48 17.60
CA ASN A 394 2.25 -14.02 17.71
C ASN A 394 2.72 -13.39 16.40
N GLU A 395 2.81 -14.17 15.31
CA GLU A 395 3.33 -13.70 14.02
C GLU A 395 2.38 -14.06 12.86
N TYR A 396 2.42 -13.29 11.78
CA TYR A 396 1.58 -13.50 10.58
C TYR A 396 0.09 -13.48 10.91
N VAL A 397 -0.42 -12.31 11.28
CA VAL A 397 -1.82 -12.11 11.64
C VAL A 397 -2.48 -11.13 10.67
N GLY A 398 -3.57 -11.54 10.01
CA GLY A 398 -4.29 -10.70 9.06
C GLY A 398 -5.80 -10.92 9.01
N GLY A 399 -6.57 -9.94 8.55
CA GLY A 399 -8.03 -10.04 8.47
C GLY A 399 -8.53 -10.98 7.36
N LEU A 400 -7.77 -11.15 6.28
CA LEU A 400 -8.02 -12.15 5.25
C LEU A 400 -7.08 -13.33 5.43
N SER A 401 -5.77 -13.07 5.47
CA SER A 401 -4.78 -14.13 5.66
C SER A 401 -3.62 -13.74 6.56
N GLY A 402 -3.10 -14.71 7.32
CA GLY A 402 -1.86 -14.53 8.06
C GLY A 402 -0.66 -14.42 7.11
N TYR A 403 -0.55 -15.35 6.17
CA TYR A 403 0.44 -15.34 5.08
C TYR A 403 -0.22 -15.60 3.74
N PHE A 404 0.07 -14.74 2.76
CA PHE A 404 -0.49 -14.81 1.42
C PHE A 404 0.63 -14.79 0.39
N GLU A 405 0.87 -15.91 -0.27
CA GLU A 405 1.64 -16.01 -1.50
C GLU A 405 0.67 -16.14 -2.66
N ALA A 406 0.62 -15.10 -3.48
CA ALA A 406 -0.38 -15.00 -4.53
C ALA A 406 -0.18 -16.04 -5.62
N GLY A 407 -1.27 -16.66 -6.06
CA GLY A 407 -1.35 -17.27 -7.39
C GLY A 407 -1.36 -16.20 -8.49
N PRO A 408 -1.45 -16.59 -9.77
CA PRO A 408 -1.29 -15.68 -10.90
C PRO A 408 -2.18 -14.44 -10.86
N LYS A 409 -3.41 -14.58 -10.35
CA LYS A 409 -4.35 -13.47 -10.20
C LYS A 409 -5.16 -13.63 -8.92
N SER A 410 -5.25 -12.54 -8.16
CA SER A 410 -6.10 -12.44 -6.97
C SER A 410 -6.83 -11.10 -6.94
N GLU A 411 -8.02 -11.08 -6.35
CA GLU A 411 -8.87 -9.90 -6.29
C GLU A 411 -9.66 -9.82 -4.98
N ILE A 412 -9.80 -8.60 -4.45
CA ILE A 412 -10.60 -8.28 -3.28
C ILE A 412 -11.50 -7.10 -3.67
N LEU A 413 -12.79 -7.36 -3.72
CA LEU A 413 -13.80 -6.47 -4.27
C LEU A 413 -14.89 -6.24 -3.22
N ASN A 414 -15.37 -4.99 -3.10
CA ASN A 414 -16.57 -4.64 -2.33
C ASN A 414 -16.61 -5.21 -0.90
N SER A 415 -15.44 -5.33 -0.25
CA SER A 415 -15.29 -6.08 1.00
C SER A 415 -14.99 -5.15 2.18
N ASP A 416 -15.75 -5.31 3.25
CA ASP A 416 -15.71 -4.46 4.44
C ASP A 416 -15.27 -5.27 5.66
N LEU A 417 -14.11 -4.93 6.20
CA LEU A 417 -13.54 -5.59 7.38
C LEU A 417 -13.51 -4.61 8.55
N VAL A 418 -14.26 -4.93 9.61
CA VAL A 418 -14.29 -4.20 10.89
C VAL A 418 -13.71 -5.10 11.99
N LEU A 419 -12.40 -5.00 12.22
CA LEU A 419 -11.62 -5.98 12.99
C LEU A 419 -10.66 -5.33 13.99
N LEU A 420 -10.51 -5.97 15.16
CA LEU A 420 -9.45 -5.68 16.13
C LEU A 420 -8.40 -6.78 16.04
N ILE A 421 -7.21 -6.42 15.56
CA ILE A 421 -6.13 -7.36 15.24
C ILE A 421 -4.91 -7.09 16.12
N SER A 422 -4.40 -8.14 16.77
CA SER A 422 -3.18 -8.10 17.58
C SER A 422 -2.23 -9.24 17.24
N GLY A 423 -0.97 -8.89 17.02
CA GLY A 423 0.17 -9.80 16.99
C GLY A 423 1.21 -9.40 18.03
N SER A 424 1.67 -10.32 18.88
CA SER A 424 2.77 -10.01 19.81
C SER A 424 4.14 -9.87 19.14
N GLY A 425 4.28 -10.38 17.91
CA GLY A 425 5.49 -10.44 17.11
C GLY A 425 5.41 -9.64 15.80
N LYS A 426 5.94 -10.20 14.72
CA LYS A 426 6.09 -9.53 13.42
C LYS A 426 4.98 -9.87 12.44
N TYR A 427 4.82 -9.05 11.40
CA TYR A 427 3.93 -9.29 10.25
C TYR A 427 2.46 -9.27 10.63
N VAL A 428 1.94 -8.07 10.90
CA VAL A 428 0.54 -7.87 11.30
C VAL A 428 -0.13 -6.90 10.34
N GLY A 429 -1.26 -7.31 9.75
CA GLY A 429 -1.95 -6.53 8.72
C GLY A 429 -3.46 -6.49 8.91
N GLY A 430 -4.11 -5.45 8.38
CA GLY A 430 -5.58 -5.42 8.32
C GLY A 430 -6.16 -6.49 7.39
N TYR A 431 -5.54 -6.73 6.22
CA TYR A 431 -5.92 -7.81 5.30
C TYR A 431 -4.91 -8.97 5.36
N PHE A 432 -3.62 -8.69 5.31
CA PHE A 432 -2.58 -9.72 5.22
C PHE A 432 -1.50 -9.52 6.27
N GLY A 433 -1.20 -10.51 7.11
CA GLY A 433 -0.01 -10.42 7.97
C GLY A 433 1.25 -10.20 7.13
N SER A 434 1.44 -11.03 6.11
CA SER A 434 2.45 -10.86 5.06
C SER A 434 1.86 -11.24 3.69
N ALA A 435 2.14 -10.43 2.67
CA ALA A 435 1.78 -10.70 1.28
C ALA A 435 3.04 -10.76 0.40
N LYS A 436 3.15 -11.83 -0.39
CA LYS A 436 4.22 -12.08 -1.35
C LYS A 436 3.62 -12.36 -2.72
N LEU A 437 4.12 -11.69 -3.74
CA LEU A 437 3.68 -11.86 -5.11
C LEU A 437 4.90 -12.03 -5.99
N ASP A 438 4.88 -12.99 -6.92
CA ASP A 438 5.92 -13.16 -7.93
C ASP A 438 5.25 -13.60 -9.23
N ALA A 439 5.49 -12.84 -10.31
CA ALA A 439 4.74 -12.97 -11.57
C ALA A 439 3.22 -13.04 -11.37
N ALA A 440 2.70 -12.23 -10.43
CA ALA A 440 1.31 -12.27 -9.97
C ALA A 440 0.69 -10.87 -9.91
N GLU A 441 -0.64 -10.84 -9.98
CA GLU A 441 -1.44 -9.62 -9.85
C GLU A 441 -2.38 -9.69 -8.64
N LEU A 442 -2.43 -8.61 -7.85
CA LEU A 442 -3.43 -8.39 -6.81
C LEU A 442 -4.19 -7.10 -7.07
N PHE A 443 -5.51 -7.20 -7.16
CA PHE A 443 -6.40 -6.07 -7.29
C PHE A 443 -7.28 -5.89 -6.05
N VAL A 444 -7.24 -4.71 -5.42
CA VAL A 444 -8.12 -4.36 -4.31
C VAL A 444 -8.99 -3.19 -4.74
N LYS A 445 -10.31 -3.35 -4.72
CA LYS A 445 -11.23 -2.32 -5.21
C LYS A 445 -12.43 -2.12 -4.31
N SER A 446 -12.80 -0.85 -4.10
CA SER A 446 -14.03 -0.44 -3.42
C SER A 446 -14.24 -1.18 -2.10
N SER A 447 -13.15 -1.36 -1.34
CA SER A 447 -13.10 -2.18 -0.14
C SER A 447 -12.64 -1.34 1.05
N LYS A 448 -13.06 -1.71 2.25
CA LYS A 448 -12.83 -0.93 3.46
C LYS A 448 -12.18 -1.77 4.56
N PHE A 449 -11.28 -1.15 5.31
CA PHE A 449 -10.82 -1.66 6.61
C PHE A 449 -11.13 -0.65 7.71
N THR A 450 -11.49 -1.13 8.89
CA THR A 450 -11.81 -0.29 10.05
C THR A 450 -11.44 -1.05 11.32
N GLY A 451 -10.69 -0.42 12.21
CA GLY A 451 -10.37 -1.02 13.51
C GLY A 451 -8.98 -0.66 14.02
N VAL A 452 -8.37 -1.59 14.76
CA VAL A 452 -7.05 -1.43 15.37
C VAL A 452 -6.15 -2.55 14.88
N VAL A 453 -4.93 -2.20 14.49
CA VAL A 453 -3.89 -3.16 14.11
C VAL A 453 -2.69 -2.93 15.02
N LYS A 454 -2.40 -3.90 15.89
CA LYS A 454 -1.30 -3.84 16.84
C LYS A 454 -0.28 -4.94 16.60
N GLY A 455 0.99 -4.58 16.48
CA GLY A 455 2.08 -5.52 16.26
C GLY A 455 3.38 -5.09 16.94
N SER A 456 4.45 -5.87 16.80
CA SER A 456 5.80 -5.45 17.19
C SER A 456 6.56 -4.84 16.00
N GLU A 457 6.74 -5.58 14.91
CA GLU A 457 7.44 -5.08 13.72
C GLU A 457 6.65 -5.38 12.45
N ARG A 458 6.73 -4.51 11.44
CA ARG A 458 6.03 -4.67 10.14
C ARG A 458 4.52 -4.77 10.35
N VAL A 459 3.94 -3.61 10.62
CA VAL A 459 2.52 -3.46 10.97
C VAL A 459 1.86 -2.52 9.97
N GLY A 460 0.74 -2.93 9.36
CA GLY A 460 0.03 -2.10 8.38
C GLY A 460 -1.48 -2.28 8.35
N GLY A 461 -2.23 -1.27 7.90
CA GLY A 461 -3.68 -1.36 7.76
C GLY A 461 -4.17 -2.27 6.63
N VAL A 462 -3.30 -2.58 5.66
CA VAL A 462 -3.54 -3.56 4.60
C VAL A 462 -2.64 -4.76 4.83
N SER A 463 -1.32 -4.54 4.93
CA SER A 463 -0.40 -5.63 5.22
C SER A 463 0.78 -5.26 6.10
N GLY A 464 1.26 -6.20 6.91
CA GLY A 464 2.53 -6.04 7.60
C GLY A 464 3.69 -5.90 6.62
N THR A 465 3.74 -6.75 5.59
CA THR A 465 4.72 -6.65 4.49
C THR A 465 4.10 -6.92 3.15
N LEU A 466 4.58 -6.20 2.14
CA LEU A 466 4.32 -6.48 0.74
C LEU A 466 5.63 -6.74 0.01
N SER A 467 5.83 -7.98 -0.46
CA SER A 467 7.00 -8.38 -1.25
C SER A 467 6.61 -8.61 -2.71
N LEU A 468 7.24 -7.85 -3.60
CA LEU A 468 6.98 -7.82 -5.04
C LEU A 468 8.17 -8.42 -5.79
N GLY A 469 7.96 -9.62 -6.33
CA GLY A 469 8.85 -10.32 -7.25
C GLY A 469 8.89 -9.67 -8.62
N ASN A 470 9.28 -10.41 -9.65
CA ASN A 470 9.38 -9.85 -11.00
C ASN A 470 7.99 -9.78 -11.65
N ASN A 471 7.78 -8.83 -12.57
CA ASN A 471 6.52 -8.68 -13.34
C ASN A 471 5.27 -8.73 -12.44
N THR A 472 5.31 -8.02 -11.32
CA THR A 472 4.29 -8.08 -10.29
C THR A 472 3.56 -6.75 -10.19
N ARG A 473 2.23 -6.79 -10.10
CA ARG A 473 1.42 -5.58 -9.97
C ARG A 473 0.46 -5.69 -8.80
N VAL A 474 0.50 -4.68 -7.93
CA VAL A 474 -0.53 -4.46 -6.90
C VAL A 474 -1.24 -3.17 -7.25
N SER A 475 -2.56 -3.22 -7.34
CA SER A 475 -3.38 -2.05 -7.68
C SER A 475 -4.53 -1.93 -6.69
N MET A 476 -4.57 -0.81 -5.99
CA MET A 476 -5.60 -0.48 -5.01
C MET A 476 -6.42 0.71 -5.53
N ALA A 477 -7.73 0.54 -5.69
CA ALA A 477 -8.61 1.56 -6.23
C ALA A 477 -9.83 1.80 -5.31
N GLY A 478 -9.95 2.99 -4.73
CA GLY A 478 -11.05 3.31 -3.83
C GLY A 478 -11.02 2.55 -2.51
N PHE A 479 -9.83 2.19 -2.02
CA PHE A 479 -9.66 1.56 -0.71
C PHE A 479 -9.74 2.62 0.40
N GLN A 480 -10.49 2.33 1.46
CA GLN A 480 -10.68 3.26 2.57
C GLN A 480 -10.28 2.63 3.90
N TYR A 481 -9.48 3.35 4.67
CA TYR A 481 -9.27 3.08 6.09
C TYR A 481 -9.70 4.29 6.92
N GLU A 482 -11.01 4.56 6.96
CA GLU A 482 -11.58 5.76 7.60
C GLU A 482 -12.79 5.48 8.51
N SER A 483 -12.96 6.38 9.48
CA SER A 483 -14.07 6.42 10.43
C SER A 483 -15.41 6.75 9.77
N ASN A 484 -16.49 6.48 10.50
CA ASN A 484 -17.75 7.20 10.32
C ASN A 484 -17.65 8.48 11.18
N SER A 485 -17.52 9.63 10.52
CA SER A 485 -17.47 11.06 10.90
C SER A 485 -17.45 11.61 12.35
N ASP A 486 -17.65 10.86 13.44
CA ASP A 486 -18.09 11.47 14.71
C ASP A 486 -17.20 11.22 15.96
N LEU A 487 -16.02 10.57 15.83
CA LEU A 487 -15.17 10.25 16.99
C LEU A 487 -13.71 10.70 16.81
N GLU A 488 -13.11 11.32 17.85
CA GLU A 488 -11.67 11.52 17.98
C GLU A 488 -10.98 10.16 17.75
N SER A 489 -10.27 10.01 16.62
CA SER A 489 -10.05 8.74 15.92
C SER A 489 -9.66 7.56 16.85
N PRO A 490 -10.59 6.63 17.16
CA PRO A 490 -10.28 5.44 17.95
C PRO A 490 -9.46 4.40 17.15
N TYR A 491 -9.34 4.62 15.83
CA TYR A 491 -8.59 3.78 14.89
C TYR A 491 -7.11 4.12 14.91
N ARG A 492 -6.29 3.09 15.04
CA ARG A 492 -4.85 3.26 15.11
C ARG A 492 -4.09 2.02 14.70
N ILE A 493 -2.89 2.28 14.23
CA ILE A 493 -1.91 1.26 13.90
C ILE A 493 -0.72 1.52 14.81
N GLU A 494 -0.41 0.51 15.63
CA GLU A 494 0.60 0.60 16.67
C GLU A 494 1.63 -0.51 16.52
N GLY A 495 2.91 -0.13 16.61
CA GLY A 495 3.98 -1.09 16.81
C GLY A 495 5.30 -0.43 17.14
N LYS A 496 6.40 -1.14 16.99
CA LYS A 496 7.73 -0.64 17.35
C LYS A 496 8.50 -0.12 16.14
N SER A 497 8.54 -0.88 15.05
CA SER A 497 9.32 -0.51 13.85
C SER A 497 8.66 -1.02 12.56
N TYR A 498 8.88 -0.33 11.44
CA TYR A 498 8.24 -0.57 10.15
C TYR A 498 6.71 -0.52 10.26
N ILE A 499 6.19 0.67 10.56
CA ILE A 499 4.76 0.89 10.82
C ILE A 499 4.19 1.76 9.69
N GLY A 500 3.24 1.20 8.95
CA GLY A 500 2.57 1.87 7.85
C GLY A 500 1.08 2.06 8.12
N GLY A 501 0.48 3.12 7.60
CA GLY A 501 -0.98 3.23 7.54
C GLY A 501 -1.59 2.15 6.64
N LEU A 502 -0.93 1.83 5.51
CA LEU A 502 -1.31 0.73 4.62
C LEU A 502 -0.36 -0.46 4.76
N PHE A 503 0.95 -0.25 4.67
CA PHE A 503 1.94 -1.32 4.60
C PHE A 503 3.08 -1.13 5.60
N GLY A 504 3.38 -2.09 6.46
CA GLY A 504 4.55 -1.96 7.35
C GLY A 504 5.86 -1.77 6.57
N GLU A 505 6.10 -2.64 5.59
CA GLU A 505 7.24 -2.56 4.65
C GLU A 505 6.81 -3.01 3.25
N VAL A 506 7.24 -2.29 2.21
CA VAL A 506 7.10 -2.68 0.80
C VAL A 506 8.48 -2.94 0.21
N SER A 507 8.68 -4.11 -0.39
CA SER A 507 9.98 -4.54 -0.93
C SER A 507 9.81 -5.09 -2.35
N GLY A 508 10.59 -4.58 -3.30
CA GLY A 508 10.65 -5.09 -4.66
C GLY A 508 11.93 -5.87 -4.98
N SER A 509 11.95 -6.55 -6.13
CA SER A 509 13.12 -7.28 -6.64
C SER A 509 14.21 -6.38 -7.25
N GLY A 510 13.99 -5.06 -7.32
CA GLY A 510 14.94 -4.08 -7.86
C GLY A 510 14.90 -3.91 -9.39
N LYS A 511 13.92 -4.52 -10.07
CA LYS A 511 13.69 -4.36 -11.51
C LYS A 511 12.42 -3.52 -11.74
N GLN A 512 12.44 -2.62 -12.73
CA GLN A 512 11.35 -1.67 -13.03
C GLN A 512 10.00 -2.28 -13.47
N SER A 513 9.84 -3.60 -13.40
CA SER A 513 8.60 -4.29 -13.77
C SER A 513 7.56 -4.38 -12.63
N SER A 514 7.89 -3.90 -11.43
CA SER A 514 7.06 -4.13 -10.24
C SER A 514 6.64 -2.82 -9.59
N ALA A 515 5.32 -2.63 -9.47
CA ALA A 515 4.72 -1.37 -9.03
C ALA A 515 3.57 -1.59 -8.03
N LEU A 516 3.51 -0.68 -7.07
CA LEU A 516 2.34 -0.45 -6.21
C LEU A 516 1.61 0.79 -6.74
N SER A 517 0.38 0.60 -7.21
CA SER A 517 -0.47 1.68 -7.71
C SER A 517 -1.62 1.95 -6.75
N LEU A 518 -1.73 3.19 -6.29
CA LEU A 518 -2.75 3.68 -5.37
C LEU A 518 -3.63 4.71 -6.10
N GLN A 519 -4.93 4.44 -6.20
CA GLN A 519 -5.89 5.31 -6.85
C GLN A 519 -7.07 5.58 -5.91
N ASN A 520 -7.35 6.85 -5.58
CA ASN A 520 -8.43 7.21 -4.64
C ASN A 520 -8.36 6.41 -3.33
N VAL A 521 -7.15 6.16 -2.82
CA VAL A 521 -6.95 5.47 -1.54
C VAL A 521 -6.96 6.51 -0.42
N SER A 522 -7.53 6.16 0.73
CA SER A 522 -7.60 7.07 1.87
C SER A 522 -7.35 6.42 3.23
N LEU A 523 -6.79 7.19 4.16
CA LEU A 523 -6.39 6.77 5.50
C LEU A 523 -6.81 7.82 6.55
N GLY A 524 -7.67 7.43 7.49
CA GLY A 524 -8.10 8.23 8.64
C GLY A 524 -7.64 7.67 10.00
N ALA A 525 -6.73 6.70 10.01
CA ALA A 525 -6.19 6.10 11.23
C ALA A 525 -4.85 6.75 11.63
N ASN A 526 -4.63 6.89 12.94
CA ASN A 526 -3.34 7.33 13.47
C ASN A 526 -2.30 6.21 13.33
N VAL A 527 -1.06 6.58 12.99
CA VAL A 527 0.05 5.62 12.82
C VAL A 527 1.12 5.95 13.83
N THR A 528 1.41 5.04 14.75
CA THR A 528 2.29 5.33 15.90
C THR A 528 3.32 4.22 16.11
N SER A 529 4.60 4.60 16.09
CA SER A 529 5.64 3.82 16.73
C SER A 529 5.69 4.14 18.22
N VAL A 530 5.56 3.11 19.07
CA VAL A 530 5.56 3.22 20.54
C VAL A 530 6.95 2.96 21.16
N MET A 531 8.02 3.43 20.49
CA MET A 531 9.39 3.32 21.00
C MET A 531 9.98 4.68 21.36
N ASN A 532 10.88 4.67 22.35
CA ASN A 532 11.64 5.84 22.82
C ASN A 532 13.11 5.81 22.39
N SER A 533 13.51 4.94 21.44
CA SER A 533 14.90 4.80 21.00
C SER A 533 15.16 5.51 19.67
N GLU A 534 16.29 6.20 19.57
CA GLU A 534 16.68 7.02 18.40
C GLU A 534 17.16 6.20 17.18
N ASP A 535 17.47 4.91 17.34
CA ASP A 535 18.09 4.12 16.26
C ASP A 535 17.12 3.26 15.43
N TYR A 536 15.85 3.17 15.85
CA TYR A 536 14.90 2.23 15.27
C TYR A 536 13.48 2.82 15.28
N GLY A 537 12.97 3.13 14.10
CA GLY A 537 11.61 3.63 13.91
C GLY A 537 11.43 4.03 12.46
N TYR A 538 10.53 3.36 11.77
CA TYR A 538 10.17 3.68 10.39
C TYR A 538 8.66 3.83 10.39
N VAL A 539 8.15 5.03 10.14
CA VAL A 539 6.73 5.32 10.27
C VAL A 539 6.24 6.14 9.10
N GLY A 540 5.17 5.69 8.44
CA GLY A 540 4.50 6.45 7.39
C GLY A 540 3.03 6.09 7.19
N GLY A 541 2.25 6.97 6.56
CA GLY A 541 0.84 6.72 6.28
C GLY A 541 0.60 5.73 5.13
N ILE A 542 1.44 5.69 4.11
CA ILE A 542 1.48 4.59 3.14
C ILE A 542 2.29 3.45 3.74
N ALA A 543 3.57 3.71 4.05
CA ALA A 543 4.45 2.66 4.55
C ALA A 543 5.52 3.14 5.52
N GLY A 544 5.94 2.25 6.42
CA GLY A 544 7.12 2.50 7.25
C GLY A 544 8.37 2.60 6.38
N ARG A 545 8.57 1.62 5.49
CA ARG A 545 9.70 1.60 4.54
C ARG A 545 9.26 1.07 3.17
N VAL A 546 9.85 1.64 2.13
CA VAL A 546 9.71 1.22 0.75
C VAL A 546 11.10 1.05 0.14
N VAL A 547 11.36 -0.13 -0.43
CA VAL A 547 12.66 -0.47 -1.02
C VAL A 547 12.51 -1.15 -2.38
N ASN A 548 13.37 -0.80 -3.33
CA ASN A 548 13.48 -1.46 -4.64
C ASN A 548 12.19 -1.51 -5.45
N THR A 549 11.30 -0.51 -5.35
CA THR A 549 9.98 -0.54 -6.00
C THR A 549 9.51 0.84 -6.46
N LYS A 550 8.51 0.85 -7.35
CA LYS A 550 7.82 2.05 -7.79
C LYS A 550 6.49 2.18 -7.05
N VAL A 551 6.22 3.35 -6.48
CA VAL A 551 4.93 3.72 -5.90
C VAL A 551 4.30 4.83 -6.75
N GLU A 552 3.12 4.56 -7.28
CA GLU A 552 2.36 5.51 -8.09
C GLU A 552 1.10 5.93 -7.34
N MET A 553 0.95 7.23 -7.11
CA MET A 553 -0.22 7.82 -6.49
C MET A 553 -1.03 8.58 -7.55
N GLN A 554 -2.28 8.20 -7.72
CA GLN A 554 -3.23 8.92 -8.56
C GLN A 554 -4.39 9.37 -7.70
N SER A 555 -4.57 10.67 -7.54
CA SER A 555 -5.70 11.22 -6.77
C SER A 555 -5.86 10.49 -5.42
N THR A 556 -4.74 10.29 -4.70
CA THR A 556 -4.69 9.59 -3.39
C THR A 556 -4.25 10.50 -2.24
N THR A 557 -5.13 10.70 -1.24
CA THR A 557 -4.88 11.52 -0.05
C THR A 557 -4.77 10.61 1.15
N ILE A 558 -3.65 10.69 1.84
CA ILE A 558 -3.41 10.01 3.11
C ILE A 558 -3.65 11.00 4.24
N GLY A 559 -4.56 10.70 5.16
CA GLY A 559 -4.89 11.57 6.29
C GLY A 559 -6.15 12.41 6.08
N SER A 560 -6.68 12.94 7.19
CA SER A 560 -7.90 13.75 7.25
C SER A 560 -7.71 15.08 7.99
N GLY A 561 -6.49 15.61 8.04
CA GLY A 561 -6.10 16.80 8.82
C GLY A 561 -6.00 16.56 10.33
N THR A 562 -6.78 15.61 10.86
CA THR A 562 -6.66 15.13 12.25
C THR A 562 -5.72 13.93 12.39
N THR A 563 -5.35 13.29 11.28
CA THR A 563 -4.46 12.11 11.28
C THR A 563 -3.10 12.48 11.82
N GLU A 564 -2.62 11.71 12.80
CA GLU A 564 -1.30 11.88 13.40
C GLU A 564 -0.39 10.71 13.05
N ILE A 565 0.76 11.01 12.45
CA ILE A 565 1.85 10.08 12.20
C ILE A 565 2.98 10.38 13.20
N LYS A 566 3.33 9.38 14.02
CA LYS A 566 4.25 9.56 15.15
C LYS A 566 5.32 8.49 15.20
N GLY A 567 6.56 8.92 15.39
CA GLY A 567 7.67 8.01 15.64
C GLY A 567 8.90 8.71 16.21
N PRO A 568 9.87 7.94 16.73
CA PRO A 568 11.11 8.48 17.27
C PRO A 568 12.18 8.72 16.19
N PHE A 569 12.00 8.19 14.98
CA PHE A 569 12.99 8.17 13.91
C PHE A 569 12.28 8.06 12.55
N LYS A 570 12.92 8.46 11.44
CA LYS A 570 12.47 8.30 10.04
C LYS A 570 10.94 8.27 9.90
N VAL A 571 10.33 9.45 10.08
CA VAL A 571 8.88 9.64 10.09
C VAL A 571 8.50 10.46 8.86
N GLY A 572 7.64 9.90 8.01
CA GLY A 572 7.02 10.59 6.88
C GLY A 572 5.51 10.62 7.02
N GLY A 573 4.81 11.66 6.55
CA GLY A 573 3.34 11.57 6.46
C GLY A 573 2.88 10.46 5.50
N LEU A 574 3.65 10.22 4.43
CA LEU A 574 3.45 9.13 3.47
C LEU A 574 4.40 7.95 3.75
N ILE A 575 5.70 8.18 3.79
CA ILE A 575 6.69 7.08 3.85
C ILE A 575 7.79 7.41 4.88
N GLY A 576 8.09 6.50 5.80
CA GLY A 576 9.20 6.71 6.74
C GLY A 576 10.56 6.73 6.04
N GLU A 577 10.86 5.70 5.25
CA GLU A 577 12.06 5.60 4.41
C GLU A 577 11.74 5.11 2.99
N LEU A 578 12.32 5.79 1.99
CA LEU A 578 12.26 5.44 0.58
C LEU A 578 13.68 5.16 0.06
N GLU A 579 13.95 3.91 -0.33
CA GLU A 579 15.29 3.47 -0.72
C GLU A 579 15.30 2.78 -2.10
N ASN A 580 16.21 3.20 -3.00
CA ASN A 580 16.35 2.64 -4.36
C ASN A 580 14.99 2.46 -5.08
N SER A 581 14.14 3.47 -4.98
CA SER A 581 12.72 3.42 -5.34
C SER A 581 12.30 4.70 -6.09
N SER A 582 11.05 4.76 -6.54
CA SER A 582 10.45 6.03 -6.98
C SER A 582 9.07 6.22 -6.38
N LEU A 583 8.70 7.48 -6.12
CA LEU A 583 7.40 7.89 -5.64
C LEU A 583 6.87 9.02 -6.51
N ASP A 584 5.84 8.71 -7.30
CA ASP A 584 5.30 9.64 -8.30
C ASP A 584 3.83 9.95 -7.99
N SER A 585 3.43 11.23 -8.14
CA SER A 585 2.04 11.69 -8.01
C SER A 585 1.56 12.42 -9.27
N ASP A 586 0.25 12.50 -9.46
CA ASP A 586 -0.41 13.14 -10.62
C ASP A 586 -0.57 14.67 -10.54
N ASN A 587 0.39 15.37 -9.91
CA ASN A 587 0.25 16.75 -9.40
C ASN A 587 1.15 17.81 -10.09
N ASN A 588 1.76 17.48 -11.22
CA ASN A 588 2.81 18.30 -11.82
C ASN A 588 2.26 19.63 -12.37
N TYR A 589 2.97 20.73 -12.09
CA TYR A 589 2.52 22.09 -12.43
C TYR A 589 3.46 22.85 -13.36
N ASN A 590 4.66 22.32 -13.66
CA ASN A 590 5.57 22.78 -14.72
C ASN A 590 5.82 24.30 -14.69
N ILE A 591 6.59 24.74 -13.69
CA ILE A 591 6.96 26.16 -13.51
C ILE A 591 8.27 26.52 -14.21
N ASN A 592 9.00 25.55 -14.75
CA ASN A 592 10.23 25.79 -15.52
C ASN A 592 9.93 26.34 -16.93
N ASN A 593 9.53 27.61 -16.99
CA ASN A 593 9.35 28.33 -18.24
C ASN A 593 9.74 29.82 -18.08
N SER A 594 9.76 30.56 -19.18
CA SER A 594 10.17 31.98 -19.23
C SER A 594 9.25 32.95 -18.50
N SER A 595 8.06 32.52 -18.06
CA SER A 595 7.07 33.34 -17.37
C SER A 595 6.31 32.50 -16.35
N PRO A 596 7.00 32.07 -15.27
CA PRO A 596 6.50 31.07 -14.35
C PRO A 596 5.25 31.56 -13.62
N VAL A 597 4.25 30.69 -13.53
CA VAL A 597 3.00 30.92 -12.81
C VAL A 597 2.97 30.04 -11.58
N ILE A 598 3.00 30.66 -10.41
CA ILE A 598 2.86 29.95 -9.14
C ILE A 598 1.42 29.41 -9.06
N PRO A 599 1.20 28.08 -8.94
CA PRO A 599 -0.14 27.50 -8.86
C PRO A 599 -0.90 27.98 -7.62
N ALA A 600 -2.21 28.10 -7.72
CA ALA A 600 -3.06 28.36 -6.55
C ALA A 600 -3.28 27.05 -5.77
N LEU A 601 -3.34 27.09 -4.44
CA LEU A 601 -3.52 25.88 -3.62
C LEU A 601 -4.71 25.02 -4.04
N LYS A 602 -5.84 25.64 -4.41
CA LYS A 602 -7.05 24.95 -4.87
C LYS A 602 -6.87 24.12 -6.16
N SER A 603 -5.81 24.33 -6.94
CA SER A 603 -5.51 23.54 -8.14
C SER A 603 -4.62 22.33 -7.86
N LEU A 604 -4.11 22.18 -6.63
CA LEU A 604 -3.25 21.08 -6.24
C LEU A 604 -4.06 20.04 -5.46
N TYR A 605 -3.83 18.77 -5.77
CA TYR A 605 -4.44 17.67 -5.05
C TYR A 605 -3.57 17.30 -3.84
N CYS A 606 -4.14 17.19 -2.66
CA CYS A 606 -3.37 16.93 -1.44
C CYS A 606 -3.00 15.44 -1.33
N ASN A 607 -1.71 15.10 -1.31
CA ASN A 607 -1.25 13.72 -1.10
C ASN A 607 -1.24 13.32 0.37
N PHE A 608 -0.98 14.26 1.28
CA PHE A 608 -1.06 14.04 2.72
C PHE A 608 -1.69 15.23 3.45
N ASP A 609 -2.69 14.99 4.29
CA ASP A 609 -3.33 15.99 5.16
C ASP A 609 -3.30 15.52 6.63
N GLY A 610 -2.47 16.14 7.47
CA GLY A 610 -2.38 15.72 8.87
C GLY A 610 -1.23 16.32 9.67
N LYS A 611 -0.77 15.59 10.68
CA LYS A 611 0.32 16.00 11.58
C LYS A 611 1.41 14.95 11.58
N VAL A 612 2.67 15.39 11.47
CA VAL A 612 3.85 14.53 11.55
C VAL A 612 4.73 15.02 12.69
N LYS A 613 4.91 14.20 13.73
CA LYS A 613 5.54 14.65 14.97
C LYS A 613 6.30 13.53 15.70
N PRO A 614 7.22 13.86 16.62
CA PRO A 614 7.81 12.88 17.51
C PRO A 614 6.74 12.16 18.35
N PHE A 615 7.04 10.93 18.74
CA PHE A 615 6.23 10.18 19.71
C PHE A 615 6.21 10.88 21.09
N ASP A 616 7.37 11.35 21.54
CA ASP A 616 7.57 12.12 22.78
C ASP A 616 8.49 13.31 22.48
N GLN A 617 8.12 14.51 22.93
CA GLN A 617 8.90 15.74 22.74
C GLN A 617 10.30 15.70 23.35
N LYS A 618 10.58 14.74 24.25
CA LYS A 618 11.91 14.55 24.86
C LYS A 618 12.87 13.72 24.00
N VAL A 619 12.37 13.04 22.97
CA VAL A 619 13.21 12.23 22.06
C VAL A 619 13.79 13.13 20.99
N SER A 620 15.07 12.98 20.65
CA SER A 620 15.68 13.66 19.50
C SER A 620 15.22 12.97 18.21
N ALA A 621 14.03 13.33 17.71
CA ALA A 621 13.46 12.71 16.54
C ALA A 621 14.16 13.24 15.28
N ARG A 622 14.91 12.35 14.62
CA ARG A 622 15.69 12.66 13.41
C ARG A 622 14.95 12.15 12.16
N TYR A 623 15.16 12.83 11.04
CA TYR A 623 14.60 12.47 9.72
C TYR A 623 13.06 12.57 9.68
N ILE A 624 12.54 13.77 9.89
CA ILE A 624 11.10 14.05 9.92
C ILE A 624 10.68 14.81 8.67
N GLY A 625 9.78 14.22 7.88
CA GLY A 625 9.23 14.82 6.66
C GLY A 625 7.70 14.79 6.67
N GLY A 626 7.03 15.86 6.22
CA GLY A 626 5.57 15.80 6.04
C GLY A 626 5.14 14.81 4.95
N GLY A 627 6.00 14.53 3.96
CA GLY A 627 5.84 13.49 2.95
C GLY A 627 6.68 12.26 3.27
N VAL A 628 8.01 12.37 3.16
CA VAL A 628 8.94 11.25 3.35
C VAL A 628 10.01 11.59 4.40
N GLY A 629 10.24 10.73 5.37
CA GLY A 629 11.24 10.99 6.43
C GLY A 629 12.67 10.99 5.88
N ASN A 630 13.06 9.92 5.20
CA ASN A 630 14.40 9.73 4.62
C ASN A 630 14.31 9.20 3.18
N VAL A 631 14.98 9.86 2.24
CA VAL A 631 15.07 9.48 0.84
C VAL A 631 16.50 9.06 0.51
N GLN A 632 16.69 7.82 0.06
CA GLN A 632 17.99 7.28 -0.32
C GLN A 632 17.94 6.74 -1.75
N LYS A 633 18.80 7.26 -2.63
CA LYS A 633 18.94 6.77 -4.03
C LYS A 633 17.59 6.63 -4.75
N SER A 634 16.65 7.54 -4.49
CA SER A 634 15.26 7.45 -4.97
C SER A 634 14.82 8.75 -5.61
N ALA A 635 14.00 8.69 -6.66
CA ALA A 635 13.37 9.86 -7.28
C ALA A 635 12.00 10.12 -6.65
N VAL A 636 11.63 11.40 -6.53
CA VAL A 636 10.29 11.80 -6.06
C VAL A 636 9.79 12.97 -6.90
N ASP A 637 8.57 12.85 -7.40
CA ASP A 637 7.95 13.81 -8.30
C ASP A 637 6.50 14.13 -7.90
N GLY A 638 6.16 15.43 -7.89
CA GLY A 638 4.77 15.88 -7.81
C GLY A 638 4.10 15.79 -6.43
N LEU A 639 4.82 15.69 -5.31
CA LEU A 639 4.15 15.58 -4.00
C LEU A 639 3.59 16.92 -3.52
N HIS A 640 2.30 16.97 -3.16
CA HIS A 640 1.70 18.11 -2.45
C HIS A 640 1.29 17.72 -1.03
N ILE A 641 1.92 18.34 -0.04
CA ILE A 641 1.78 17.99 1.38
C ILE A 641 1.14 19.15 2.13
N LYS A 642 0.10 18.86 2.92
CA LYS A 642 -0.51 19.78 3.87
C LYS A 642 -0.35 19.23 5.28
N ALA A 643 0.56 19.79 6.07
CA ALA A 643 0.80 19.24 7.40
C ALA A 643 1.32 20.24 8.44
N ASP A 644 1.09 19.90 9.71
CA ASP A 644 1.90 20.41 10.82
C ASP A 644 3.04 19.41 11.07
N VAL A 645 4.26 19.81 10.74
CA VAL A 645 5.48 19.00 10.86
C VAL A 645 6.30 19.51 12.04
N THR A 646 6.59 18.63 12.99
CA THR A 646 7.42 18.94 14.16
C THR A 646 8.57 17.94 14.26
N GLY A 647 9.81 18.44 14.27
CA GLY A 647 11.02 17.68 14.56
C GLY A 647 11.78 18.31 15.73
N THR A 648 12.41 17.46 16.54
CA THR A 648 13.17 17.85 17.74
C THR A 648 14.66 17.56 17.62
N GLY A 649 15.06 16.71 16.68
CA GLY A 649 16.44 16.43 16.33
C GLY A 649 16.87 17.09 15.02
N ASP A 650 17.79 16.44 14.34
CA ASP A 650 18.29 16.88 13.03
C ASP A 650 17.37 16.43 11.89
N TYR A 651 17.32 17.23 10.82
CA TYR A 651 16.62 16.94 9.55
C TYR A 651 15.10 17.00 9.68
N THR A 652 14.54 18.20 9.55
CA THR A 652 13.09 18.42 9.50
C THR A 652 12.73 19.13 8.21
N GLY A 653 11.83 18.55 7.41
CA GLY A 653 11.31 19.20 6.22
C GLY A 653 9.80 19.10 6.09
N GLY A 654 9.18 20.12 5.49
CA GLY A 654 7.75 20.08 5.21
C GLY A 654 7.37 18.93 4.27
N VAL A 655 8.25 18.54 3.33
CA VAL A 655 8.05 17.35 2.50
C VAL A 655 9.04 16.24 2.87
N PHE A 656 10.34 16.55 2.97
CA PHE A 656 11.42 15.58 3.13
C PHE A 656 12.31 15.90 4.33
N GLY A 657 12.56 14.95 5.22
CA GLY A 657 13.54 15.15 6.30
C GLY A 657 14.97 15.23 5.77
N LEU A 658 15.48 14.12 5.24
CA LEU A 658 16.78 14.03 4.56
C LEU A 658 16.60 13.46 3.15
N VAL A 659 17.39 14.00 2.21
CA VAL A 659 17.55 13.44 0.87
C VAL A 659 19.02 13.15 0.61
N CYS A 660 19.35 11.91 0.26
CA CYS A 660 20.71 11.46 -0.07
C CYS A 660 20.74 10.78 -1.44
N PHE A 661 21.51 11.34 -2.38
CA PHE A 661 21.62 10.84 -3.74
C PHE A 661 23.01 10.33 -4.08
N GLU A 662 23.08 9.14 -4.68
CA GLU A 662 24.31 8.60 -5.26
C GLU A 662 24.36 8.71 -6.79
N SER A 663 23.40 9.40 -7.41
CA SER A 663 23.27 9.57 -8.87
C SER A 663 22.52 10.86 -9.22
N ASP A 664 22.28 11.14 -10.51
CA ASP A 664 21.61 12.36 -11.03
C ASP A 664 20.10 12.46 -10.75
N LEU A 665 19.63 11.89 -9.64
CA LEU A 665 18.22 11.93 -9.23
C LEU A 665 17.82 13.34 -8.80
N VAL A 666 16.54 13.66 -8.97
CA VAL A 666 15.97 14.99 -8.73
C VAL A 666 14.71 14.87 -7.86
N ILE A 667 14.55 15.80 -6.92
CA ILE A 667 13.25 16.09 -6.30
C ILE A 667 12.60 17.21 -7.13
N SER A 668 11.43 16.92 -7.73
CA SER A 668 10.73 17.85 -8.62
C SER A 668 9.25 18.03 -8.28
N ASP A 669 8.70 19.19 -8.67
CA ASP A 669 7.26 19.51 -8.62
C ASP A 669 6.60 19.28 -7.24
N CYS A 670 7.38 19.37 -6.15
CA CYS A 670 6.88 19.15 -4.79
C CYS A 670 6.43 20.46 -4.15
N SER A 671 5.42 20.42 -3.29
CA SER A 671 4.95 21.61 -2.56
C SER A 671 4.44 21.30 -1.16
N PHE A 672 4.57 22.31 -0.29
CA PHE A 672 4.21 22.20 1.12
C PHE A 672 3.28 23.33 1.57
N VAL A 673 2.30 22.99 2.40
CA VAL A 673 1.37 23.89 3.08
C VAL A 673 1.32 23.50 4.56
N GLY A 674 1.21 24.49 5.45
CA GLY A 674 1.08 24.28 6.88
C GLY A 674 2.25 24.87 7.65
N SER A 675 2.72 24.16 8.68
CA SER A 675 3.78 24.64 9.56
C SER A 675 4.91 23.62 9.68
N VAL A 676 6.16 24.08 9.62
CA VAL A 676 7.35 23.28 9.93
C VAL A 676 8.02 23.87 11.15
N THR A 677 8.17 23.08 12.21
CA THR A 677 8.97 23.41 13.38
C THR A 677 10.09 22.39 13.51
N GLY A 678 11.35 22.81 13.40
CA GLY A 678 12.51 21.91 13.40
C GLY A 678 13.65 22.34 14.31
N GLY A 679 14.66 21.47 14.42
CA GLY A 679 15.90 21.72 15.15
C GLY A 679 16.98 22.33 14.25
N THR A 680 18.05 21.58 13.98
CA THR A 680 19.29 22.08 13.35
C THR A 680 19.21 22.30 11.84
N TYR A 681 18.44 21.49 11.11
CA TYR A 681 18.32 21.62 9.65
C TYR A 681 16.85 21.59 9.31
N THR A 682 16.30 22.75 8.95
CA THR A 682 14.85 22.92 8.82
C THR A 682 14.51 23.55 7.48
N GLY A 683 13.75 22.82 6.66
CA GLY A 683 13.30 23.29 5.35
C GLY A 683 11.78 23.26 5.18
N GLY A 684 11.22 24.19 4.41
CA GLY A 684 9.82 24.06 3.98
C GLY A 684 9.60 22.88 3.03
N ILE A 685 10.62 22.49 2.25
CA ILE A 685 10.58 21.30 1.40
C ILE A 685 11.52 20.22 1.94
N VAL A 686 12.81 20.50 2.10
CA VAL A 686 13.83 19.52 2.53
C VAL A 686 14.62 20.02 3.74
N GLY A 687 14.78 19.20 4.78
CA GLY A 687 15.66 19.53 5.91
C GLY A 687 17.12 19.63 5.49
N GLU A 688 17.70 18.53 5.00
CA GLU A 688 19.03 18.51 4.38
C GLU A 688 19.03 17.72 3.07
N VAL A 689 19.83 18.18 2.11
CA VAL A 689 20.22 17.40 0.94
C VAL A 689 21.71 17.05 1.06
N GLN A 690 22.05 15.78 0.82
CA GLN A 690 23.41 15.25 0.84
C GLN A 690 23.85 14.73 -0.53
N SER A 691 25.17 14.75 -0.77
CA SER A 691 25.82 14.20 -1.97
C SER A 691 25.36 14.89 -3.27
N ARG A 692 24.88 14.17 -4.30
CA ARG A 692 24.56 14.75 -5.64
C ARG A 692 23.16 15.40 -5.73
N GLY A 693 22.75 16.03 -4.64
CA GLY A 693 21.49 16.76 -4.44
C GLY A 693 20.99 17.68 -5.54
N LYS A 694 19.81 17.41 -6.11
CA LYS A 694 19.11 18.33 -7.02
C LYS A 694 17.67 18.57 -6.56
N ILE A 695 17.31 19.83 -6.34
CA ILE A 695 15.94 20.27 -6.08
C ILE A 695 15.52 21.18 -7.24
N SER A 696 14.40 20.87 -7.89
CA SER A 696 13.83 21.69 -8.94
C SER A 696 12.35 21.93 -8.72
N GLU A 697 11.85 23.08 -9.15
CA GLU A 697 10.41 23.32 -9.31
C GLU A 697 9.60 23.05 -8.04
N CYS A 698 10.15 23.34 -6.86
CA CYS A 698 9.47 23.10 -5.57
C CYS A 698 8.93 24.39 -4.95
N ILE A 699 7.77 24.33 -4.30
CA ILE A 699 7.10 25.51 -3.74
C ILE A 699 6.70 25.33 -2.27
N ASN A 700 7.23 26.17 -1.40
CA ASN A 700 6.79 26.25 -0.01
C ASN A 700 5.77 27.37 0.20
N TYR A 701 4.54 27.02 0.59
CA TYR A 701 3.50 27.94 1.06
C TYR A 701 3.46 28.06 2.58
N GLY A 702 4.03 27.08 3.29
CA GLY A 702 3.93 26.96 4.75
C GLY A 702 4.96 27.79 5.51
N THR A 703 4.65 28.10 6.77
CA THR A 703 5.60 28.79 7.66
C THR A 703 6.68 27.82 8.14
N VAL A 704 7.93 28.25 8.15
CA VAL A 704 9.09 27.45 8.56
C VAL A 704 9.78 28.12 9.75
N SER A 705 9.89 27.41 10.86
CA SER A 705 10.63 27.84 12.05
C SER A 705 11.63 26.77 12.46
N GLY A 706 12.90 27.14 12.59
CA GLY A 706 13.96 26.22 13.03
C GLY A 706 14.87 26.80 14.09
N GLY A 707 15.79 26.00 14.59
CA GLY A 707 16.93 26.46 15.39
C GLY A 707 18.00 27.06 14.48
N ASN A 708 18.74 26.21 13.79
CA ASN A 708 19.82 26.61 12.88
C ASN A 708 19.46 26.21 11.44
N ASN A 709 20.21 26.74 10.47
CA ASN A 709 20.19 26.36 9.06
C ASN A 709 18.76 26.20 8.53
N VAL A 710 18.05 27.32 8.46
CA VAL A 710 16.62 27.36 8.16
C VAL A 710 16.40 27.91 6.76
N GLY A 711 15.72 27.14 5.91
CA GLY A 711 15.39 27.52 4.55
C GLY A 711 13.90 27.41 4.27
N GLY A 712 13.35 28.33 3.48
CA GLY A 712 11.98 28.15 2.97
C GLY A 712 11.85 26.94 2.05
N VAL A 713 12.94 26.54 1.37
CA VAL A 713 12.98 25.33 0.53
C VAL A 713 13.89 24.29 1.17
N ALA A 714 15.17 24.59 1.37
CA ALA A 714 16.15 23.66 1.93
C ALA A 714 16.85 24.24 3.15
N GLY A 715 16.86 23.52 4.27
CA GLY A 715 17.61 23.95 5.46
C GLY A 715 19.11 23.97 5.19
N LYS A 716 19.64 22.85 4.67
CA LYS A 716 21.04 22.70 4.29
C LYS A 716 21.22 21.96 2.96
N MET A 717 22.11 22.48 2.13
CA MET A 717 22.66 21.78 0.97
C MET A 717 24.09 21.35 1.28
N TYR A 718 24.33 20.04 1.38
CA TYR A 718 25.64 19.42 1.58
C TYR A 718 25.94 18.53 0.37
N ALA A 719 27.07 18.73 -0.30
CA ALA A 719 27.37 18.01 -1.53
C ALA A 719 28.84 17.67 -1.65
N ASP A 720 29.14 16.39 -1.84
CA ASP A 720 30.52 15.89 -1.84
C ASP A 720 31.15 15.85 -3.25
N SER A 721 30.33 15.83 -4.32
CA SER A 721 30.77 15.92 -5.73
C SER A 721 29.56 16.18 -6.66
N ASP A 722 29.80 16.62 -7.90
CA ASP A 722 28.86 16.75 -9.03
C ASP A 722 27.73 17.79 -8.89
N GLU A 723 28.04 19.04 -9.28
CA GLU A 723 27.11 20.17 -9.58
C GLU A 723 25.70 20.12 -8.93
N PRO A 724 25.59 20.13 -7.59
CA PRO A 724 24.30 20.22 -6.90
C PRO A 724 23.60 21.54 -7.26
N TYR A 725 22.26 21.52 -7.31
CA TYR A 725 21.49 22.72 -7.58
C TYR A 725 20.14 22.81 -6.87
N VAL A 726 19.71 24.06 -6.70
CA VAL A 726 18.34 24.45 -6.37
C VAL A 726 17.87 25.38 -7.50
N GLU A 727 16.92 24.94 -8.32
CA GLU A 727 16.45 25.70 -9.48
C GLU A 727 14.92 25.83 -9.50
N TYR A 728 14.40 26.98 -9.94
CA TYR A 728 12.94 27.23 -10.04
C TYR A 728 12.17 26.98 -8.74
N CYS A 729 12.79 27.18 -7.59
CA CYS A 729 12.13 26.97 -6.32
C CYS A 729 11.58 28.28 -5.76
N VAL A 730 10.42 28.20 -5.11
CA VAL A 730 9.71 29.37 -4.59
C VAL A 730 9.38 29.18 -3.13
N ASN A 731 9.70 30.19 -2.32
CA ASN A 731 9.20 30.30 -0.96
C ASN A 731 8.19 31.43 -0.84
N ILE A 732 7.03 31.14 -0.25
CA ILE A 732 5.95 32.10 0.01
C ILE A 732 5.71 32.24 1.51
N GLY A 733 5.86 31.16 2.27
CA GLY A 733 5.68 31.20 3.71
C GLY A 733 6.83 31.88 4.45
N ASN A 734 6.54 32.38 5.64
CA ASN A 734 7.56 33.05 6.46
C ASN A 734 8.61 32.04 6.96
N VAL A 735 9.86 32.50 7.07
CA VAL A 735 11.01 31.70 7.51
C VAL A 735 11.65 32.38 8.72
N SER A 736 11.79 31.63 9.82
CA SER A 736 12.42 32.13 11.04
C SER A 736 13.38 31.15 11.70
N GLY A 737 14.45 31.66 12.29
CA GLY A 737 15.42 30.83 13.01
C GLY A 737 16.41 31.64 13.87
N ALA A 738 17.43 30.96 14.37
CA ALA A 738 18.53 31.57 15.11
C ALA A 738 19.76 31.80 14.23
N GLU A 739 20.25 30.77 13.53
CA GLU A 739 21.52 30.79 12.78
C GLU A 739 21.33 30.33 11.32
N GLU A 740 22.04 30.96 10.39
CA GLU A 740 21.99 30.82 8.92
C GLU A 740 20.58 30.63 8.32
N ILE A 741 19.96 31.73 7.90
CA ILE A 741 18.55 31.71 7.50
C ILE A 741 18.39 32.26 6.10
N GLY A 742 17.80 31.46 5.23
CA GLY A 742 17.53 31.82 3.84
C GLY A 742 16.05 31.70 3.52
N GLY A 743 15.51 32.63 2.74
CA GLY A 743 14.16 32.45 2.19
C GLY A 743 14.07 31.22 1.28
N VAL A 744 15.16 30.78 0.65
CA VAL A 744 15.20 29.54 -0.15
C VAL A 744 16.12 28.50 0.52
N VAL A 745 17.40 28.82 0.71
CA VAL A 745 18.40 27.91 1.28
C VAL A 745 19.03 28.53 2.53
N GLY A 746 18.98 27.82 3.67
CA GLY A 746 19.60 28.28 4.92
C GLY A 746 21.13 28.31 4.81
N LEU A 747 21.72 27.12 4.69
CA LEU A 747 23.17 26.95 4.56
C LEU A 747 23.54 26.13 3.32
N MET A 748 24.60 26.58 2.66
CA MET A 748 25.29 25.82 1.63
C MET A 748 26.69 25.43 2.12
N ALA A 749 26.94 24.12 2.23
CA ALA A 749 28.11 23.54 2.87
C ALA A 749 28.93 22.63 1.92
N SER A 750 30.20 22.44 2.25
CA SER A 750 31.34 21.91 1.45
C SER A 750 31.23 20.48 0.89
N GLY A 751 31.93 20.31 -0.24
CA GLY A 751 32.61 19.13 -0.79
C GLY A 751 33.54 19.61 -1.92
N ASP A 752 34.58 18.84 -2.25
CA ASP A 752 35.69 19.31 -3.08
C ASP A 752 35.27 19.47 -4.57
N ASP A 753 35.83 20.49 -5.24
CA ASP A 753 35.97 20.65 -6.70
C ASP A 753 34.79 21.11 -7.61
N ASP A 754 33.51 21.19 -7.19
CA ASP A 754 32.37 21.57 -8.08
C ASP A 754 31.47 22.74 -7.61
N TRP A 755 30.92 23.50 -8.57
CA TRP A 755 30.00 24.63 -8.33
C TRP A 755 28.61 24.19 -7.84
N CYS A 756 28.19 24.69 -6.67
CA CYS A 756 26.80 24.60 -6.21
C CYS A 756 25.99 25.80 -6.71
N LYS A 757 24.80 25.54 -7.27
CA LYS A 757 24.02 26.53 -8.04
C LYS A 757 22.65 26.78 -7.40
N ILE A 758 22.36 28.02 -7.01
CA ILE A 758 20.99 28.47 -6.70
C ILE A 758 20.54 29.37 -7.84
N ARG A 759 19.53 28.95 -8.61
CA ARG A 759 19.16 29.64 -9.84
C ARG A 759 17.67 29.83 -9.99
N LYS A 760 17.28 31.00 -10.51
CA LYS A 760 15.88 31.28 -10.87
C LYS A 760 14.92 30.98 -9.72
N CYS A 761 15.31 31.31 -8.49
CA CYS A 761 14.49 31.08 -7.31
C CYS A 761 13.86 32.38 -6.84
N ALA A 762 12.76 32.27 -6.10
CA ALA A 762 12.06 33.43 -5.56
C ALA A 762 11.68 33.26 -4.09
N ASN A 763 11.76 34.35 -3.33
CA ASN A 763 11.23 34.43 -1.99
C ASN A 763 10.21 35.56 -1.86
N TYR A 764 9.01 35.26 -1.37
CA TYR A 764 7.96 36.22 -1.03
C TYR A 764 7.72 36.29 0.48
N GLY A 765 8.08 35.25 1.20
CA GLY A 765 7.89 35.17 2.65
C GLY A 765 8.88 36.05 3.41
N LYS A 766 8.45 36.58 4.56
CA LYS A 766 9.36 37.29 5.46
C LYS A 766 10.44 36.33 5.99
N VAL A 767 11.69 36.76 6.00
CA VAL A 767 12.83 36.05 6.57
C VAL A 767 13.28 36.79 7.83
N SER A 768 13.36 36.10 8.97
CA SER A 768 13.75 36.73 10.24
C SER A 768 14.69 35.87 11.08
N GLY A 769 15.76 36.45 11.61
CA GLY A 769 16.74 35.75 12.44
C GLY A 769 17.17 36.47 13.70
N THR A 770 17.41 35.70 14.76
CA THR A 770 18.08 36.18 15.98
C THR A 770 19.33 35.35 16.24
N SER A 771 20.47 35.84 15.78
CA SER A 771 21.76 35.16 15.91
C SER A 771 22.44 35.45 17.24
N THR A 772 23.02 34.39 17.81
CA THR A 772 23.91 34.47 18.97
C THR A 772 25.39 34.33 18.58
N THR A 773 25.69 34.06 17.32
CA THR A 773 27.03 33.87 16.79
C THR A 773 27.49 35.09 15.97
N ASN A 774 28.81 35.24 15.84
CA ASN A 774 29.41 36.30 15.04
C ASN A 774 29.41 35.90 13.57
N TYR A 775 29.14 36.87 12.69
CA TYR A 775 29.15 36.76 11.23
C TYR A 775 28.14 35.79 10.62
N THR A 776 27.00 35.55 11.28
CA THR A 776 25.90 34.73 10.75
C THR A 776 25.21 35.39 9.56
N GLY A 777 24.99 34.63 8.48
CA GLY A 777 24.23 35.07 7.31
C GLY A 777 22.71 34.94 7.43
N ILE A 778 21.97 36.02 7.15
CA ILE A 778 20.51 36.03 6.95
C ILE A 778 20.22 36.64 5.59
N GLY A 779 19.58 35.89 4.69
CA GLY A 779 19.32 36.32 3.33
C GLY A 779 17.94 35.99 2.79
N GLY A 780 17.43 36.81 1.88
CA GLY A 780 16.14 36.55 1.23
C GLY A 780 16.14 35.30 0.33
N ILE A 781 17.30 34.88 -0.20
CA ILE A 781 17.46 33.64 -0.97
C ILE A 781 18.38 32.66 -0.24
N LEU A 782 19.60 33.09 0.08
CA LEU A 782 20.62 32.27 0.73
C LEU A 782 21.04 32.90 2.05
N GLY A 783 20.98 32.15 3.15
CA GLY A 783 21.49 32.61 4.45
C GLY A 783 23.01 32.75 4.41
N GLU A 784 23.70 31.62 4.33
CA GLU A 784 25.16 31.57 4.28
C GLU A 784 25.67 30.51 3.31
N SER A 785 26.78 30.81 2.63
CA SER A 785 27.61 29.78 2.03
C SER A 785 28.98 29.76 2.69
N THR A 786 29.37 28.57 3.14
CA THR A 786 30.75 28.26 3.55
C THR A 786 31.51 27.51 2.46
N ARG A 787 30.89 27.33 1.28
CA ARG A 787 31.40 26.53 0.18
C ARG A 787 32.30 27.33 -0.77
N GLU A 788 33.36 26.68 -1.19
CA GLU A 788 34.12 26.98 -2.40
C GLU A 788 33.22 26.76 -3.65
N TYR A 789 33.21 27.67 -4.63
CA TYR A 789 32.34 27.63 -5.83
C TYR A 789 30.82 27.74 -5.58
N THR A 790 30.36 28.85 -4.98
CA THR A 790 28.92 29.14 -4.90
C THR A 790 28.46 30.04 -6.04
N ASN A 791 27.40 29.65 -6.75
CA ASN A 791 26.76 30.46 -7.78
C ASN A 791 25.29 30.76 -7.44
N VAL A 792 24.95 32.03 -7.23
CA VAL A 792 23.55 32.48 -7.03
C VAL A 792 23.17 33.37 -8.20
N GLN A 793 22.21 32.95 -9.02
CA GLN A 793 21.85 33.69 -10.25
C GLN A 793 20.36 33.76 -10.52
N TYR A 794 19.93 34.86 -11.15
CA TYR A 794 18.56 34.99 -11.65
C TYR A 794 17.50 34.92 -10.54
N CYS A 795 17.88 35.19 -9.29
CA CYS A 795 17.01 35.05 -8.13
C CYS A 795 16.40 36.38 -7.72
N VAL A 796 15.21 36.33 -7.12
CA VAL A 796 14.49 37.53 -6.66
C VAL A 796 13.96 37.38 -5.24
N ASN A 797 14.24 38.36 -4.39
CA ASN A 797 13.61 38.47 -3.09
C ASN A 797 12.56 39.59 -3.08
N PHE A 798 11.35 39.28 -2.64
CA PHE A 798 10.27 40.23 -2.35
C PHE A 798 9.95 40.34 -0.87
N GLY A 799 10.29 39.30 -0.08
CA GLY A 799 10.00 39.26 1.35
C GLY A 799 10.94 40.16 2.16
N ALA A 800 10.43 40.76 3.23
CA ALA A 800 11.28 41.51 4.16
C ALA A 800 12.33 40.59 4.81
N VAL A 801 13.55 41.08 5.01
CA VAL A 801 14.67 40.37 5.64
C VAL A 801 15.09 41.11 6.90
N GLU A 802 14.96 40.44 8.05
CA GLU A 802 15.23 41.03 9.37
C GLU A 802 16.25 40.20 10.14
N GLY A 803 17.24 40.85 10.75
CA GLY A 803 18.25 40.16 11.54
C GLY A 803 18.60 40.90 12.82
N THR A 804 18.78 40.16 13.91
CA THR A 804 19.27 40.68 15.20
C THR A 804 20.46 39.84 15.69
N GLY A 805 21.57 40.48 16.02
CA GLY A 805 22.73 39.87 16.66
C GLY A 805 22.78 40.20 18.15
N THR A 806 22.83 39.19 19.02
CA THR A 806 22.88 39.40 20.50
C THR A 806 24.30 39.47 21.06
N SER A 807 25.28 38.92 20.35
CA SER A 807 26.68 38.74 20.83
C SER A 807 27.72 38.97 19.73
N GLY A 808 27.31 39.48 18.57
CA GLY A 808 28.17 39.58 17.41
C GLY A 808 27.59 40.31 16.20
N LYS A 809 28.41 40.49 15.17
CA LYS A 809 28.00 41.07 13.88
C LYS A 809 27.10 40.10 13.15
N VAL A 810 25.90 40.53 12.75
CA VAL A 810 25.03 39.75 11.85
C VAL A 810 25.18 40.27 10.41
N CYS A 811 25.21 39.37 9.42
CA CYS A 811 25.32 39.70 8.00
C CYS A 811 23.95 39.53 7.34
N ILE A 812 23.33 40.62 6.90
CA ILE A 812 21.96 40.63 6.40
C ILE A 812 21.95 41.16 4.97
N GLY A 813 21.48 40.35 4.04
CA GLY A 813 21.34 40.73 2.63
C GLY A 813 19.95 40.48 2.10
N GLY A 814 19.44 41.38 1.26
CA GLY A 814 18.14 41.15 0.61
C GLY A 814 18.12 39.88 -0.25
N VAL A 815 19.26 39.45 -0.81
CA VAL A 815 19.39 38.18 -1.55
C VAL A 815 20.25 37.18 -0.78
N VAL A 816 21.46 37.58 -0.37
CA VAL A 816 22.42 36.68 0.29
C VAL A 816 22.93 37.27 1.60
N GLY A 817 22.81 36.55 2.70
CA GLY A 817 23.33 37.04 3.99
C GLY A 817 24.84 37.13 4.00
N LYS A 818 25.51 35.99 3.79
CA LYS A 818 26.96 35.89 3.70
C LYS A 818 27.41 34.90 2.64
N ILE A 819 28.45 35.24 1.88
CA ILE A 819 29.00 34.38 0.83
C ILE A 819 30.51 34.58 0.69
N GLY A 820 31.25 33.47 0.54
CA GLY A 820 32.72 33.45 0.47
C GLY A 820 33.33 32.64 1.61
N SER A 821 34.65 32.58 1.69
CA SER A 821 35.36 31.83 2.73
C SER A 821 36.66 32.51 3.15
N SER A 822 36.90 32.54 4.46
CA SER A 822 38.16 33.03 5.06
C SER A 822 39.35 32.05 4.96
N SER A 823 39.17 30.86 4.36
CA SER A 823 40.22 29.84 4.22
C SER A 823 41.42 30.34 3.39
N PRO A 824 42.67 30.23 3.89
CA PRO A 824 43.85 30.69 3.16
C PRO A 824 44.51 29.63 2.25
N PHE A 825 44.03 28.38 2.22
CA PHE A 825 44.77 27.26 1.60
C PHE A 825 44.14 26.69 0.31
N TYR A 826 42.85 26.87 0.10
CA TYR A 826 42.09 26.52 -1.10
C TYR A 826 40.85 27.42 -1.09
N THR A 827 40.70 28.37 -2.01
CA THR A 827 39.41 29.01 -2.30
C THR A 827 39.33 29.44 -3.77
N PRO A 828 38.30 29.01 -4.49
CA PRO A 828 37.84 29.60 -5.73
C PRO A 828 36.75 30.63 -5.47
N ASN A 829 36.50 31.49 -6.45
CA ASN A 829 35.60 32.63 -6.31
C ASN A 829 34.12 32.23 -6.19
N VAL A 830 33.36 33.08 -5.50
CA VAL A 830 31.89 33.02 -5.47
C VAL A 830 31.29 33.99 -6.47
N SER A 831 30.10 33.69 -6.97
CA SER A 831 29.43 34.51 -7.98
C SER A 831 27.97 34.76 -7.59
N LEU A 832 27.61 36.03 -7.44
CA LEU A 832 26.24 36.50 -7.27
C LEU A 832 25.89 37.39 -8.46
N ARG A 833 25.08 36.87 -9.39
CA ARG A 833 24.82 37.55 -10.67
C ARG A 833 23.35 37.67 -11.01
N GLU A 834 22.95 38.79 -11.60
CA GLU A 834 21.59 38.94 -12.15
C GLU A 834 20.51 38.63 -11.10
N CYS A 835 20.69 39.16 -9.89
CA CYS A 835 19.74 39.00 -8.79
C CYS A 835 19.10 40.34 -8.40
N ALA A 836 17.89 40.26 -7.87
CA ALA A 836 17.08 41.40 -7.50
C ALA A 836 16.58 41.31 -6.06
N ASN A 837 16.60 42.42 -5.35
CA ASN A 837 15.90 42.56 -4.07
C ASN A 837 14.85 43.67 -4.15
N TYR A 838 13.62 43.35 -3.75
CA TYR A 838 12.52 44.27 -3.54
C TYR A 838 12.09 44.34 -2.06
N GLY A 839 12.51 43.37 -1.25
CA GLY A 839 12.14 43.29 0.15
C GLY A 839 12.91 44.28 1.01
N GLU A 840 12.26 44.85 2.02
CA GLU A 840 12.92 45.71 3.00
C GLU A 840 13.97 44.90 3.78
N VAL A 841 15.15 45.49 4.03
CA VAL A 841 16.23 44.87 4.80
C VAL A 841 16.45 45.66 6.09
N THR A 842 16.31 45.02 7.25
CA THR A 842 16.36 45.72 8.54
C THR A 842 17.19 44.99 9.59
N SER A 843 17.74 45.76 10.54
CA SER A 843 18.33 45.22 11.76
C SER A 843 18.19 46.17 12.93
N SER A 844 17.98 45.60 14.12
CA SER A 844 18.07 46.31 15.41
C SER A 844 19.39 46.07 16.14
N SER A 845 20.39 45.43 15.50
CA SER A 845 21.69 45.14 16.13
C SER A 845 22.54 46.39 16.26
N SER A 846 23.37 46.52 17.29
CA SER A 846 24.33 47.65 17.35
C SER A 846 25.42 47.53 16.28
N SER A 847 25.77 46.32 15.86
CA SER A 847 26.79 46.06 14.83
C SER A 847 26.30 44.97 13.87
N ALA A 848 26.19 45.31 12.58
CA ALA A 848 25.72 44.43 11.52
C ALA A 848 26.31 44.87 10.16
N TYR A 849 26.43 43.93 9.24
CA TYR A 849 26.70 44.20 7.83
C TYR A 849 25.43 44.01 7.04
N ILE A 850 24.94 45.11 6.47
CA ILE A 850 23.63 45.14 5.84
C ILE A 850 23.77 45.66 4.42
N GLY A 851 23.33 44.84 3.46
CA GLY A 851 23.28 45.21 2.07
C GLY A 851 21.93 44.89 1.43
N GLY A 852 21.52 45.70 0.45
CA GLY A 852 20.29 45.43 -0.29
C GLY A 852 20.33 44.13 -1.09
N VAL A 853 21.52 43.70 -1.53
CA VAL A 853 21.72 42.43 -2.23
C VAL A 853 22.49 41.44 -1.36
N ALA A 854 23.66 41.81 -0.84
CA ALA A 854 24.52 40.95 -0.03
C ALA A 854 24.88 41.57 1.32
N GLY A 855 24.79 40.83 2.42
CA GLY A 855 25.23 41.33 3.73
C GLY A 855 26.76 41.41 3.81
N TYR A 856 27.43 40.27 3.60
CA TYR A 856 28.88 40.19 3.61
C TYR A 856 29.41 39.33 2.46
N LEU A 857 30.29 39.94 1.65
CA LEU A 857 31.10 39.26 0.64
C LEU A 857 32.49 39.01 1.23
N GLU A 858 32.74 37.77 1.65
CA GLU A 858 34.01 37.32 2.26
C GLU A 858 35.12 37.13 1.23
N LYS A 859 36.35 37.00 1.73
CA LYS A 859 37.61 36.92 0.99
C LYS A 859 37.57 35.98 -0.24
N GLY A 860 38.05 36.49 -1.38
CA GLY A 860 38.45 35.74 -2.57
C GLY A 860 39.97 35.47 -2.66
N ILE A 861 40.42 34.77 -3.70
CA ILE A 861 41.85 34.47 -3.96
C ILE A 861 42.31 35.03 -5.31
N ASP A 862 43.49 35.65 -5.31
CA ASP A 862 44.18 36.27 -6.46
C ASP A 862 45.03 35.28 -7.29
N LEU A 863 44.76 33.96 -7.21
CA LEU A 863 45.57 32.91 -7.88
C LEU A 863 44.99 32.42 -9.22
N TYR A 864 43.73 32.72 -9.54
CA TYR A 864 43.00 32.12 -10.68
C TYR A 864 42.35 33.12 -11.66
N GLU A 865 42.83 34.35 -11.78
CA GLU A 865 42.34 35.40 -12.71
C GLU A 865 40.88 35.87 -12.53
N GLU A 866 40.08 35.29 -11.62
CA GLU A 866 38.71 35.71 -11.32
C GLU A 866 38.62 36.22 -9.86
N ASN A 867 37.67 37.12 -9.54
CA ASN A 867 37.41 37.65 -8.19
C ASN A 867 36.08 37.11 -7.66
N SER A 868 35.91 37.03 -6.33
CA SER A 868 34.57 36.85 -5.72
C SER A 868 33.70 38.05 -6.08
N GLU A 869 32.55 37.86 -6.71
CA GLU A 869 31.87 38.97 -7.37
C GLU A 869 30.36 39.08 -7.07
N ILE A 870 29.90 40.34 -7.07
CA ILE A 870 28.51 40.72 -7.24
C ILE A 870 28.41 41.48 -8.55
N GLU A 871 27.72 40.91 -9.54
CA GLU A 871 27.61 41.50 -10.88
C GLU A 871 26.16 41.61 -11.33
N ASN A 872 25.80 42.70 -12.02
CA ASN A 872 24.48 42.85 -12.65
C ASN A 872 23.30 42.65 -11.68
N CYS A 873 23.42 43.12 -10.44
CA CYS A 873 22.35 43.00 -9.44
C CYS A 873 21.70 44.36 -9.17
N TYR A 874 20.46 44.35 -8.67
CA TYR A 874 19.85 45.58 -8.17
C TYR A 874 19.13 45.41 -6.84
N ASN A 875 19.07 46.51 -6.09
CA ASN A 875 18.27 46.65 -4.89
C ASN A 875 17.21 47.73 -5.09
N ASP A 876 15.97 47.38 -4.81
CA ASP A 876 14.80 48.25 -4.77
C ASP A 876 14.14 48.28 -3.38
N GLY A 877 14.55 47.37 -2.49
CA GLY A 877 14.09 47.36 -1.12
C GLY A 877 14.76 48.44 -0.28
N ASP A 878 13.98 49.06 0.61
CA ASP A 878 14.50 50.02 1.57
C ASP A 878 15.39 49.31 2.61
N ILE A 879 16.38 50.04 3.14
CA ILE A 879 17.31 49.55 4.15
C ILE A 879 17.23 50.41 5.40
N SER A 880 16.75 49.83 6.49
CA SER A 880 16.55 50.52 7.77
C SER A 880 17.55 50.01 8.82
N TYR A 881 18.58 50.82 9.12
CA TYR A 881 19.64 50.48 10.09
C TYR A 881 20.33 51.71 10.68
N GLU A 882 20.54 51.73 12.00
CA GLU A 882 21.15 52.84 12.76
C GLU A 882 22.31 52.39 13.68
N GLY A 883 23.07 51.36 13.28
CA GLY A 883 24.19 50.86 14.09
C GLY A 883 25.56 51.44 13.72
N ASP A 884 26.62 50.79 14.21
CA ASP A 884 28.01 51.28 14.19
C ASP A 884 28.65 51.29 12.78
N HIS A 885 28.10 50.53 11.82
CA HIS A 885 28.58 50.47 10.43
C HIS A 885 27.55 51.10 9.49
N ARG A 886 28.01 51.69 8.37
CA ARG A 886 27.09 52.18 7.34
C ARG A 886 26.56 51.00 6.52
N PRO A 887 25.24 50.88 6.31
CA PRO A 887 24.70 49.90 5.37
C PRO A 887 25.04 50.32 3.92
N GLY A 888 25.08 49.37 3.00
CA GLY A 888 25.31 49.62 1.56
C GLY A 888 24.09 49.26 0.72
N GLY A 889 23.81 50.02 -0.33
CA GLY A 889 22.66 49.74 -1.21
C GLY A 889 22.71 48.39 -1.91
N ILE A 890 23.90 47.89 -2.20
CA ILE A 890 24.12 46.58 -2.82
C ILE A 890 24.77 45.63 -1.82
N VAL A 891 25.88 46.01 -1.22
CA VAL A 891 26.64 45.12 -0.33
C VAL A 891 27.00 45.81 0.98
N GLY A 892 26.77 45.13 2.10
CA GLY A 892 27.07 45.66 3.43
C GLY A 892 28.56 45.76 3.69
N CYS A 893 29.30 44.67 3.49
CA CYS A 893 30.75 44.64 3.62
C CYS A 893 31.40 43.83 2.49
N VAL A 894 32.54 44.32 1.98
CA VAL A 894 33.40 43.60 1.04
C VAL A 894 34.77 43.32 1.65
N ASP A 895 35.30 42.13 1.43
CA ASP A 895 36.64 41.73 1.89
C ASP A 895 37.64 41.62 0.73
N LEU A 896 38.84 41.12 1.01
CA LEU A 896 39.97 41.01 0.07
C LEU A 896 39.62 40.21 -1.19
N ASN A 897 40.08 40.68 -2.36
CA ASN A 897 39.90 40.08 -3.70
C ASN A 897 38.43 39.88 -4.10
N CYS A 898 37.60 40.86 -3.76
CA CYS A 898 36.19 40.90 -4.14
C CYS A 898 35.91 42.00 -5.15
N MET A 899 34.90 41.82 -6.01
CA MET A 899 34.46 42.78 -7.01
C MET A 899 32.96 43.09 -6.88
N THR A 900 32.58 44.37 -6.93
CA THR A 900 31.18 44.78 -7.11
C THR A 900 31.05 45.54 -8.42
N ALA A 901 30.31 45.00 -9.39
CA ALA A 901 30.24 45.58 -10.73
C ALA A 901 28.83 45.64 -11.31
N LYS A 902 28.55 46.67 -12.12
CA LYS A 902 27.31 46.77 -12.92
C LYS A 902 26.02 46.66 -12.08
N CYS A 903 26.04 47.20 -10.86
CA CYS A 903 24.92 47.10 -9.92
C CYS A 903 24.19 48.43 -9.75
N ILE A 904 22.89 48.37 -9.45
CA ILE A 904 22.02 49.56 -9.33
C ILE A 904 21.25 49.54 -8.01
N ASN A 905 21.37 50.60 -7.21
CA ASN A 905 20.51 50.81 -6.03
C ASN A 905 19.41 51.84 -6.32
N TYR A 906 18.16 51.42 -6.16
CA TYR A 906 16.95 52.24 -6.16
C TYR A 906 16.39 52.46 -4.74
N GLY A 907 16.58 51.49 -3.84
CA GLY A 907 16.02 51.52 -2.49
C GLY A 907 16.60 52.61 -1.60
N ASN A 908 15.81 53.09 -0.63
CA ASN A 908 16.19 54.15 0.29
C ASN A 908 17.04 53.64 1.46
N ILE A 909 18.09 54.37 1.81
CA ILE A 909 19.13 54.00 2.77
C ILE A 909 19.48 55.23 3.63
N PRO A 910 18.59 55.64 4.56
CA PRO A 910 18.68 56.93 5.24
C PRO A 910 19.98 57.16 6.03
N HIS A 911 20.70 56.11 6.44
CA HIS A 911 21.93 56.20 7.23
C HIS A 911 23.13 55.49 6.59
N GLY A 912 23.06 55.18 5.29
CA GLY A 912 24.07 54.38 4.60
C GLY A 912 24.63 54.97 3.33
N ASN A 913 25.46 54.15 2.69
CA ASN A 913 26.14 54.46 1.46
C ASN A 913 25.33 54.01 0.25
N GLY A 914 25.53 54.70 -0.87
CA GLY A 914 24.78 54.45 -2.11
C GLY A 914 24.90 53.04 -2.67
N VAL A 915 26.05 52.35 -2.49
CA VAL A 915 26.29 51.01 -3.06
C VAL A 915 26.98 50.06 -2.08
N ILE A 916 28.17 50.39 -1.58
CA ILE A 916 28.95 49.50 -0.69
C ILE A 916 28.90 50.09 0.72
N GLY A 917 28.72 49.31 1.78
CA GLY A 917 28.61 49.83 3.15
C GLY A 917 29.97 50.09 3.82
N THR A 918 30.82 49.07 3.85
CA THR A 918 32.16 49.11 4.42
C THR A 918 33.09 48.08 3.76
N HIS A 919 34.35 48.03 4.15
CA HIS A 919 35.30 46.99 3.73
C HIS A 919 36.18 46.52 4.89
N GLU A 920 36.60 45.25 4.87
CA GLU A 920 37.59 44.67 5.82
C GLU A 920 38.97 44.41 5.17
N GLY A 921 39.01 44.22 3.84
CA GLY A 921 40.23 43.93 3.09
C GLY A 921 40.94 45.18 2.51
N SER A 922 42.21 45.02 2.14
CA SER A 922 43.04 46.09 1.57
C SER A 922 43.06 46.13 0.03
N SER A 923 42.52 45.12 -0.64
CA SER A 923 42.49 44.96 -2.10
C SER A 923 41.11 44.47 -2.52
N TRP A 924 40.30 45.31 -3.13
CA TRP A 924 38.96 45.01 -3.63
C TRP A 924 38.63 45.97 -4.78
N GLU A 925 37.75 45.55 -5.68
CA GLU A 925 37.44 46.24 -6.92
C GLU A 925 35.97 46.64 -7.01
N TYR A 926 35.70 47.75 -7.69
CA TYR A 926 34.35 48.16 -8.04
C TYR A 926 34.36 48.83 -9.41
N LYS A 927 33.31 48.59 -10.20
CA LYS A 927 33.22 49.14 -11.56
C LYS A 927 31.78 49.34 -11.98
N GLN A 928 31.45 50.49 -12.56
CA GLN A 928 30.13 50.73 -13.17
C GLN A 928 29.00 50.49 -12.15
N ILE A 929 29.03 51.19 -11.03
CA ILE A 929 28.02 51.06 -9.97
C ILE A 929 27.17 52.33 -9.88
N TYR A 930 25.88 52.15 -9.63
CA TYR A 930 24.87 53.20 -9.80
C TYR A 930 23.96 53.32 -8.56
N THR A 931 23.57 54.54 -8.22
CA THR A 931 22.59 54.80 -7.15
C THR A 931 21.65 55.94 -7.52
N LEU A 932 20.38 55.84 -7.13
CA LEU A 932 19.37 56.86 -7.37
C LEU A 932 19.61 58.08 -6.47
N GLU A 933 19.53 59.28 -7.04
CA GLU A 933 19.67 60.52 -6.28
C GLU A 933 18.64 60.60 -5.14
N GLY A 934 19.11 60.88 -3.92
CA GLY A 934 18.26 61.08 -2.74
C GLY A 934 17.93 59.81 -1.94
N THR A 935 18.46 58.65 -2.33
CA THR A 935 18.17 57.36 -1.65
C THR A 935 19.29 56.90 -0.72
N TYR A 936 20.30 57.73 -0.46
CA TYR A 936 21.43 57.44 0.41
C TYR A 936 21.70 58.61 1.34
N TYR A 937 22.49 58.40 2.41
CA TYR A 937 22.82 59.48 3.35
C TYR A 937 23.52 60.64 2.62
N PRO A 938 23.15 61.92 2.84
CA PRO A 938 23.75 63.05 2.16
C PRO A 938 25.30 63.00 2.20
N ASP A 939 25.93 63.24 1.04
CA ASP A 939 27.39 63.14 0.84
C ASP A 939 28.00 61.73 1.02
N SER A 940 27.19 60.68 1.03
CA SER A 940 27.62 59.29 1.24
C SER A 940 27.43 58.38 0.02
N LYS A 941 27.69 58.88 -1.18
CA LYS A 941 27.60 58.08 -2.42
C LYS A 941 28.68 56.99 -2.56
N TRP A 942 29.37 56.62 -1.48
CA TRP A 942 30.59 55.82 -1.51
C TRP A 942 30.35 54.44 -2.17
N PRO A 943 31.32 53.93 -2.97
CA PRO A 943 32.64 54.52 -3.33
C PRO A 943 32.60 55.77 -4.23
N ASP A 944 33.71 56.51 -4.32
CA ASP A 944 33.78 57.82 -5.01
C ASP A 944 33.33 57.77 -6.49
N ASP A 945 33.58 56.65 -7.18
CA ASP A 945 33.19 56.43 -8.59
C ASP A 945 31.74 55.92 -8.75
N THR A 946 30.92 55.96 -7.71
CA THR A 946 29.49 55.67 -7.85
C THR A 946 28.81 56.73 -8.72
N HIS A 947 28.16 56.26 -9.78
CA HIS A 947 27.36 57.07 -10.68
C HIS A 947 25.99 57.35 -10.05
N VAL A 948 25.66 58.63 -9.90
CA VAL A 948 24.36 59.06 -9.38
C VAL A 948 23.48 59.43 -10.56
N PHE A 949 22.31 58.80 -10.67
CA PHE A 949 21.30 59.12 -11.69
C PHE A 949 20.05 59.70 -11.05
N THR A 950 19.36 60.56 -11.79
CA THR A 950 18.11 61.18 -11.35
C THR A 950 16.89 60.33 -11.69
N ALA A 951 15.75 60.61 -11.06
CA ALA A 951 14.48 59.98 -11.42
C ALA A 951 14.08 60.18 -12.89
N GLU A 952 14.50 61.29 -13.52
CA GLU A 952 14.27 61.54 -14.95
C GLU A 952 15.13 60.63 -15.85
N GLN A 953 16.38 60.39 -15.48
CA GLN A 953 17.31 59.53 -16.21
C GLN A 953 17.00 58.04 -16.05
N MET A 954 16.32 57.65 -14.96
CA MET A 954 16.02 56.25 -14.65
C MET A 954 15.31 55.52 -15.80
N GLY A 955 14.35 56.17 -16.47
CA GLY A 955 13.62 55.58 -17.60
C GLY A 955 14.19 55.90 -18.98
N ASP A 956 15.29 56.67 -19.05
CA ASP A 956 15.85 57.16 -20.32
C ASP A 956 16.82 56.15 -20.92
N SER A 957 16.41 55.47 -21.98
CA SER A 957 17.27 54.55 -22.73
C SER A 957 18.54 55.20 -23.30
N GLY A 958 18.53 56.52 -23.54
CA GLY A 958 19.70 57.26 -24.01
C GLY A 958 20.79 57.33 -22.94
N TYR A 959 20.42 57.74 -21.71
CA TYR A 959 21.33 57.75 -20.56
C TYR A 959 22.00 56.38 -20.37
N TRP A 960 21.21 55.31 -20.36
CA TRP A 960 21.71 53.96 -20.16
C TRP A 960 22.50 53.42 -21.35
N GLY A 961 22.19 53.86 -22.58
CA GLY A 961 22.93 53.47 -23.79
C GLY A 961 24.38 53.98 -23.83
N ASP A 962 24.70 55.00 -23.04
CA ASP A 962 26.06 55.52 -22.86
C ASP A 962 26.83 54.85 -21.69
N THR A 963 26.20 53.89 -21.00
CA THR A 963 26.82 53.11 -19.91
C THR A 963 27.42 51.79 -20.40
N GLU A 964 28.19 51.11 -19.55
CA GLU A 964 28.72 49.75 -19.83
C GLU A 964 27.74 48.62 -19.43
N LEU A 965 26.48 48.92 -19.10
CA LEU A 965 25.46 47.90 -18.84
C LEU A 965 25.02 47.22 -20.15
N ASP A 966 24.92 45.89 -20.15
CA ASP A 966 24.50 45.12 -21.33
C ASP A 966 22.97 45.08 -21.46
N PHE A 967 22.41 46.02 -22.23
CA PHE A 967 20.98 46.05 -22.57
C PHE A 967 20.58 45.11 -23.72
N SER A 968 21.51 44.30 -24.23
CA SER A 968 21.20 43.29 -25.25
C SER A 968 20.85 41.94 -24.65
N ASN A 969 21.44 41.56 -23.50
CA ASN A 969 21.23 40.25 -22.88
C ASN A 969 20.90 40.27 -21.39
N VAL A 970 21.27 41.32 -20.65
CA VAL A 970 21.20 41.32 -19.18
C VAL A 970 20.11 42.27 -18.67
N TRP A 971 20.11 43.50 -19.16
CA TRP A 971 19.22 44.56 -18.72
C TRP A 971 18.16 44.89 -19.77
N ILE A 972 16.99 45.33 -19.33
CA ILE A 972 15.93 45.86 -20.17
C ILE A 972 15.27 47.05 -19.48
N ILE A 973 14.94 48.10 -20.22
CA ILE A 973 14.09 49.17 -19.67
C ILE A 973 12.64 48.68 -19.65
N LYS A 974 12.12 48.41 -18.46
CA LYS A 974 10.73 48.00 -18.23
C LYS A 974 10.20 48.67 -16.96
N ASN A 975 8.91 48.97 -16.93
CA ASN A 975 8.28 49.73 -15.85
C ASN A 975 8.98 51.08 -15.54
N GLY A 976 9.62 51.69 -16.55
CA GLY A 976 10.31 52.97 -16.42
C GLY A 976 11.70 52.92 -15.79
N ARG A 977 12.35 51.74 -15.72
CA ARG A 977 13.72 51.59 -15.18
C ARG A 977 14.46 50.36 -15.73
N PRO A 978 15.78 50.22 -15.53
CA PRO A 978 16.49 48.97 -15.79
C PRO A 978 16.03 47.83 -14.87
N GLU A 979 15.64 46.72 -15.49
CA GLU A 979 15.31 45.45 -14.84
C GLU A 979 16.06 44.32 -15.57
N LEU A 980 16.07 43.11 -15.01
CA LEU A 980 16.85 41.99 -15.53
C LEU A 980 16.09 41.23 -16.61
N VAL A 981 16.77 40.63 -17.59
CA VAL A 981 16.11 39.83 -18.64
C VAL A 981 15.88 38.40 -18.19
N ASN A 982 16.87 37.77 -17.55
CA ASN A 982 16.88 36.33 -17.26
C ASN A 982 16.40 35.97 -15.84
N CYS A 983 15.76 36.90 -15.11
CA CYS A 983 15.17 36.66 -13.79
C CYS A 983 13.66 36.37 -13.92
N PRO A 984 13.22 35.10 -14.04
CA PRO A 984 11.87 34.79 -14.50
C PRO A 984 10.78 35.16 -13.48
N PHE A 985 11.08 35.09 -12.18
CA PHE A 985 10.11 35.35 -11.12
C PHE A 985 9.94 36.83 -10.76
N GLN A 986 10.77 37.75 -11.28
CA GLN A 986 10.67 39.18 -10.94
C GLN A 986 9.32 39.82 -11.32
N TYR A 987 8.57 39.16 -12.23
CA TYR A 987 7.24 39.58 -12.67
C TYR A 987 6.11 38.70 -12.15
N SER A 988 6.44 37.60 -11.48
CA SER A 988 5.45 36.69 -10.93
C SER A 988 4.86 37.32 -9.68
N LYS A 989 3.54 37.20 -9.53
CA LYS A 989 2.85 37.60 -8.30
C LYS A 989 2.67 36.37 -7.43
N ALA A 990 2.84 36.53 -6.12
CA ALA A 990 2.34 35.53 -5.19
C ALA A 990 0.83 35.34 -5.42
N PRO A 991 0.32 34.10 -5.43
CA PRO A 991 -1.11 33.87 -5.47
C PRO A 991 -1.75 34.51 -4.24
N ILE A 992 -2.78 35.33 -4.45
CA ILE A 992 -3.61 35.87 -3.36
C ILE A 992 -4.48 34.71 -2.88
N GLU A 993 -4.41 34.40 -1.58
CA GLU A 993 -5.12 33.29 -0.91
C GLU A 993 -6.60 33.15 -1.30
#